data_AF-A0A162LCV3-F1
#
_entry.id   AF-A0A162LCV3-F1
#
_cell.length_a   1.000
_cell.length_b   1.000
_cell.length_c   1.000
_cell.angle_alpha   90.00
_cell.angle_beta   90.00
_cell.angle_gamma   90.00
#
_symmetry.space_group_name_H-M   'P 1'
#
loop_
_entity.id
_entity.type
_entity.pdbx_description
1 polymer ?
#
loop_
_entity_poly.entity_id
_entity_poly.type
_entity_poly.pdbx_seq_one_letter_code
_entity_poly.pdbx_strand_id
1 'polypeptide(L)'
;MLDGGYRYSLCVSYLGKAGQPLSYRVADFNTEKDCFEKAYYTQKDNIGYHGVFNPVIIGANPEELTMYQAEIRKWVPTEYDNTKQWSYPFKEYEGEIYEVIKPQEFNKIDVVTDNKIREVLQRGIIINEEIDKKFLMVIDSVGDSFVVIRCSKSDFIQDANLYYISENVKDMLHTKHYFQKYQIEKQDVVSTQLLIDTLYASNIKNVRCFYYRTELENTFGKFYIRSVESYTNTFLTKYFKQHKEKYQLTKNEIRKLLDIMKQVKNSEAEINEFFVQTGYDYEIAKDAINQYADHIIQAFSKPSELDVIIERCLLNDENIYNQCIETVKEQWFKESDKDREEKQQEIQKIASEAKKCSDELENVKEKIKENEKKLDTTQVKVDEAEGKLQSLVDKKAKIETDIKQHIDRFRNDIVYATELIGVAGAVGSKGGRENTNIKLYIRHAERIPVDRSTEVDDISDIVEFCEELSDNISQHFEEEFELSATVISALVNDKAIILSDSVGEIIANDVSALVDASTADYVFISSIQEDLSEIINLINESEMKTVYIDGVVNAFNESIFIGICKNCKNKHLFFGSGTKDIVNMLSKNIWNYAIYLETENYVCVPTKENLRIGNYDLLQINIQSEEKEVLKYYKQMKLFVRQGLMTNKIGVDYAYLLSSYHQIIAGDRMGIPLLYSIYLCCKGNDSDSDEYEEKLKSCKINESDIEKLKNR
;
A
#
# COMPACT_ATOMS: atom_id res chain seq x y z
N MET A 1 51.52 -56.03 -16.99
CA MET A 1 50.98 -54.86 -16.27
C MET A 1 49.64 -54.55 -16.92
N LEU A 2 48.55 -54.80 -16.19
CA LEU A 2 47.18 -54.69 -16.67
C LEU A 2 46.74 -53.23 -16.58
N ASP A 3 46.93 -52.46 -17.64
CA ASP A 3 46.33 -51.12 -17.79
C ASP A 3 44.83 -51.23 -18.18
N GLY A 4 44.11 -52.13 -17.50
CA GLY A 4 42.69 -52.40 -17.76
C GLY A 4 41.80 -51.59 -16.81
N GLY A 5 41.83 -50.27 -16.92
CA GLY A 5 40.93 -49.40 -16.16
C GLY A 5 39.46 -49.79 -16.38
N TYR A 6 38.62 -49.53 -15.37
CA TYR A 6 37.18 -49.70 -15.51
C TYR A 6 36.65 -48.90 -16.70
N ARG A 7 35.75 -49.51 -17.47
CA ARG A 7 35.00 -48.88 -18.55
C ARG A 7 33.56 -48.69 -18.12
N TYR A 8 32.93 -47.68 -18.69
CA TYR A 8 31.55 -47.35 -18.43
C TYR A 8 30.84 -47.29 -19.77
N SER A 9 29.66 -47.85 -19.86
CA SER A 9 28.90 -47.84 -21.09
C SER A 9 27.41 -47.69 -20.82
N LEU A 10 26.74 -46.93 -21.68
CA LEU A 10 25.30 -46.95 -21.79
C LEU A 10 24.89 -48.31 -22.37
N CYS A 11 24.10 -49.04 -21.61
CA CYS A 11 23.58 -50.34 -21.98
C CYS A 11 22.06 -50.32 -22.01
N VAL A 12 21.49 -51.12 -22.91
CA VAL A 12 20.05 -51.38 -22.97
C VAL A 12 19.80 -52.87 -22.93
N SER A 13 18.87 -53.27 -22.07
CA SER A 13 18.52 -54.68 -21.88
C SER A 13 17.50 -55.15 -22.93
N TYR A 14 17.85 -56.19 -23.69
CA TYR A 14 16.96 -56.85 -24.66
C TYR A 14 17.00 -58.36 -24.55
N LEU A 15 15.98 -59.04 -25.09
CA LEU A 15 15.95 -60.50 -25.16
C LEU A 15 16.95 -61.03 -26.18
N GLY A 16 17.85 -61.90 -25.72
CA GLY A 16 18.71 -62.70 -26.58
C GLY A 16 17.95 -63.76 -27.38
N LYS A 17 18.64 -64.43 -28.31
CA LYS A 17 18.05 -65.49 -29.15
C LYS A 17 17.46 -66.67 -28.37
N ALA A 18 17.95 -66.92 -27.15
CA ALA A 18 17.45 -67.98 -26.28
C ALA A 18 16.44 -67.47 -25.22
N GLY A 19 15.95 -66.22 -25.34
CA GLY A 19 14.88 -65.67 -24.50
C GLY A 19 15.31 -65.15 -23.14
N GLN A 20 16.61 -65.10 -22.84
CA GLN A 20 17.17 -64.47 -21.64
C GLN A 20 17.45 -62.97 -21.85
N PRO A 21 17.34 -62.12 -20.82
CA PRO A 21 17.74 -60.72 -20.91
C PRO A 21 19.27 -60.62 -21.06
N LEU A 22 19.72 -59.77 -21.99
CA LEU A 22 21.12 -59.47 -22.25
C LEU A 22 21.31 -57.95 -22.24
N SER A 23 22.43 -57.48 -21.68
CA SER A 23 22.79 -56.07 -21.63
C SER A 23 23.62 -55.70 -22.87
N TYR A 24 23.00 -55.01 -23.82
CA TYR A 24 23.65 -54.60 -25.06
C TYR A 24 24.25 -53.22 -24.91
N ARG A 25 25.54 -53.10 -25.25
CA ARG A 25 26.29 -51.84 -25.19
C ARG A 25 25.90 -50.94 -26.35
N VAL A 26 25.40 -49.75 -26.07
CA VAL A 26 24.93 -48.76 -27.06
C VAL A 26 25.97 -47.66 -27.28
N ALA A 27 26.53 -47.13 -26.19
CA ALA A 27 27.52 -46.07 -26.20
C ALA A 27 28.51 -46.26 -25.05
N ASP A 28 29.69 -45.68 -25.16
CA ASP A 28 30.66 -45.60 -24.06
C ASP A 28 30.44 -44.33 -23.29
N PHE A 29 30.46 -44.42 -21.96
CA PHE A 29 30.29 -43.28 -21.08
C PHE A 29 31.66 -42.79 -20.60
N ASN A 30 31.95 -41.53 -20.88
CA ASN A 30 33.14 -40.85 -20.41
C ASN A 30 32.84 -40.17 -19.07
N THR A 31 33.31 -40.76 -17.97
CA THR A 31 33.06 -40.25 -16.62
C THR A 31 33.69 -38.89 -16.33
N GLU A 32 34.71 -38.47 -17.09
CA GLU A 32 35.37 -37.16 -16.89
C GLU A 32 34.63 -36.04 -17.62
N LYS A 33 34.03 -36.34 -18.79
CA LYS A 33 33.32 -35.37 -19.64
C LYS A 33 31.81 -35.42 -19.48
N ASP A 34 31.31 -36.39 -18.74
CA ASP A 34 29.89 -36.66 -18.54
C ASP A 34 29.09 -36.79 -19.85
N CYS A 35 29.66 -37.57 -20.77
CA CYS A 35 29.10 -37.73 -22.11
C CYS A 35 29.25 -39.13 -22.68
N PHE A 36 28.33 -39.49 -23.57
CA PHE A 36 28.28 -40.73 -24.32
C PHE A 36 29.00 -40.57 -25.65
N GLU A 37 29.94 -41.46 -25.92
CA GLU A 37 30.62 -41.60 -27.18
C GLU A 37 30.08 -42.84 -27.90
N LYS A 38 29.93 -42.78 -29.22
CA LYS A 38 29.41 -43.90 -30.00
C LYS A 38 30.25 -45.16 -29.74
N ALA A 39 29.60 -46.25 -29.33
CA ALA A 39 30.31 -47.50 -29.11
C ALA A 39 30.80 -48.08 -30.44
N TYR A 40 32.03 -48.61 -30.43
CA TYR A 40 32.56 -49.42 -31.52
C TYR A 40 32.62 -50.87 -31.08
N TYR A 41 32.36 -51.79 -32.01
CA TYR A 41 32.34 -53.23 -31.73
C TYR A 41 33.46 -53.92 -32.50
N THR A 42 34.21 -54.78 -31.83
CA THR A 42 35.25 -55.60 -32.45
C THR A 42 34.90 -57.07 -32.29
N GLN A 43 35.02 -57.86 -33.35
CA GLN A 43 34.90 -59.32 -33.23
C GLN A 43 36.12 -59.90 -32.50
N LYS A 44 35.92 -60.92 -31.66
CA LYS A 44 37.01 -61.58 -30.93
C LYS A 44 38.13 -62.08 -31.85
N ASP A 45 37.76 -62.49 -33.06
CA ASP A 45 38.69 -63.09 -34.03
C ASP A 45 39.51 -62.04 -34.82
N ASN A 46 39.19 -60.75 -34.70
CA ASN A 46 39.84 -59.63 -35.39
C ASN A 46 40.77 -58.81 -34.50
N ILE A 47 41.03 -59.27 -33.28
CA ILE A 47 41.95 -58.59 -32.35
C ILE A 47 43.37 -59.10 -32.65
N GLY A 48 44.19 -58.28 -33.29
CA GLY A 48 45.63 -58.56 -33.38
C GLY A 48 46.29 -58.60 -31.99
N TYR A 49 47.58 -58.95 -31.93
CA TYR A 49 48.35 -59.12 -30.68
C TYR A 49 48.37 -57.92 -29.69
N HIS A 50 47.80 -56.76 -30.06
CA HIS A 50 47.79 -55.53 -29.26
C HIS A 50 46.44 -54.77 -29.24
N GLY A 51 45.34 -55.35 -29.74
CA GLY A 51 44.04 -54.68 -29.79
C GLY A 51 43.20 -54.85 -28.50
N VAL A 52 42.34 -53.89 -28.18
CA VAL A 52 41.38 -54.04 -27.05
C VAL A 52 40.04 -54.58 -27.53
N PHE A 53 39.57 -55.67 -26.93
CA PHE A 53 38.25 -56.23 -27.21
C PHE A 53 37.13 -55.27 -26.78
N ASN A 54 36.27 -54.91 -27.72
CA ASN A 54 35.08 -54.10 -27.52
C ASN A 54 33.82 -54.95 -27.78
N PRO A 55 33.20 -55.54 -26.74
CA PRO A 55 32.06 -56.42 -26.89
C PRO A 55 30.78 -55.68 -27.30
N VAL A 56 29.90 -56.39 -28.01
CA VAL A 56 28.51 -55.96 -28.28
C VAL A 56 27.63 -56.16 -27.04
N ILE A 57 27.84 -57.25 -26.33
CA ILE A 57 27.11 -57.62 -25.11
C ILE A 57 28.08 -57.59 -23.94
N ILE A 58 27.77 -56.80 -22.93
CA ILE A 58 28.45 -56.85 -21.64
C ILE A 58 27.59 -57.75 -20.77
N GLY A 59 28.13 -58.81 -20.17
CA GLY A 59 27.27 -59.66 -19.36
C GLY A 59 27.05 -59.08 -17.96
N ALA A 60 25.90 -59.45 -17.44
CA ALA A 60 25.31 -58.93 -16.22
C ALA A 60 24.49 -60.07 -15.60
N ASN A 61 24.16 -59.96 -14.32
CA ASN A 61 23.23 -60.88 -13.68
C ASN A 61 21.82 -60.64 -14.29
N PRO A 62 21.15 -61.66 -14.87
CA PRO A 62 19.81 -61.52 -15.44
C PRO A 62 18.78 -60.92 -14.46
N GLU A 63 18.93 -61.17 -13.15
CA GLU A 63 18.03 -60.63 -12.11
C GLU A 63 18.17 -59.12 -11.92
N GLU A 64 19.28 -58.53 -12.35
CA GLU A 64 19.52 -57.08 -12.31
C GLU A 64 19.04 -56.36 -13.57
N LEU A 65 18.68 -57.09 -14.63
CA LEU A 65 18.32 -56.50 -15.92
C LEU A 65 16.81 -56.28 -16.02
N THR A 66 16.39 -55.03 -16.03
CA THR A 66 15.03 -54.65 -16.40
C THR A 66 14.92 -54.53 -17.92
N MET A 67 13.97 -55.25 -18.52
CA MET A 67 13.73 -55.21 -19.97
C MET A 67 13.53 -53.79 -20.49
N TYR A 68 14.23 -53.45 -21.58
CA TYR A 68 14.23 -52.16 -22.25
C TYR A 68 14.73 -50.96 -21.42
N GLN A 69 15.18 -51.17 -20.18
CA GLN A 69 15.77 -50.09 -19.40
C GLN A 69 17.14 -49.73 -19.97
N ALA A 70 17.37 -48.42 -20.15
CA ALA A 70 18.67 -47.87 -20.44
C ALA A 70 19.38 -47.54 -19.11
N GLU A 71 20.62 -47.98 -18.95
CA GLU A 71 21.41 -47.77 -17.74
C GLU A 71 22.90 -47.69 -18.06
N ILE A 72 23.66 -46.98 -17.21
CA ILE A 72 25.12 -46.98 -17.30
C ILE A 72 25.66 -48.17 -16.50
N ARG A 73 26.44 -49.04 -17.15
CA ARG A 73 27.11 -50.16 -16.48
C ARG A 73 28.61 -49.97 -16.47
N LYS A 74 29.22 -50.26 -15.33
CA LYS A 74 30.67 -50.31 -15.10
C LYS A 74 31.15 -51.74 -15.38
N TRP A 75 32.17 -51.90 -16.22
CA TRP A 75 32.68 -53.21 -16.66
C TRP A 75 34.20 -53.18 -16.91
N VAL A 76 34.82 -54.35 -17.04
CA VAL A 76 36.26 -54.48 -17.33
C VAL A 76 36.46 -55.37 -18.56
N PRO A 77 37.25 -54.96 -19.56
CA PRO A 77 37.61 -55.82 -20.68
C PRO A 77 38.57 -56.91 -20.18
N THR A 78 38.07 -58.13 -19.95
CA THR A 78 38.91 -59.26 -19.55
C THR A 78 38.83 -60.39 -20.58
N GLU A 79 39.99 -60.97 -20.90
CA GLU A 79 40.08 -62.15 -21.79
C GLU A 79 39.62 -63.44 -21.09
N TYR A 80 39.57 -63.44 -19.76
CA TYR A 80 39.38 -64.62 -18.91
C TYR A 80 37.96 -64.79 -18.35
N ASP A 81 37.03 -63.88 -18.66
CA ASP A 81 35.64 -63.97 -18.19
C ASP A 81 34.83 -64.98 -19.01
N ASN A 82 34.91 -66.24 -18.59
CA ASN A 82 34.17 -67.37 -19.17
C ASN A 82 32.67 -67.34 -18.83
N THR A 83 32.25 -66.61 -17.79
CA THR A 83 30.83 -66.49 -17.39
C THR A 83 30.15 -65.27 -18.04
N LYS A 84 30.95 -64.37 -18.61
CA LYS A 84 30.59 -63.08 -19.21
C LYS A 84 30.08 -62.03 -18.20
N GLN A 85 30.11 -62.28 -16.89
CA GLN A 85 29.30 -61.57 -15.88
C GLN A 85 29.94 -60.35 -15.19
N TRP A 86 31.04 -59.78 -15.68
CA TRP A 86 31.73 -58.71 -14.95
C TRP A 86 31.26 -57.30 -15.34
N SER A 87 29.98 -57.01 -15.09
CA SER A 87 29.49 -55.64 -15.07
C SER A 87 28.48 -55.39 -13.96
N TYR A 88 28.47 -54.16 -13.45
CA TYR A 88 27.58 -53.73 -12.39
C TYR A 88 26.89 -52.43 -12.81
N PRO A 89 25.63 -52.19 -12.40
CA PRO A 89 25.01 -50.87 -12.57
C PRO A 89 25.91 -49.83 -11.90
N PHE A 90 26.15 -48.70 -12.57
CA PHE A 90 26.95 -47.61 -12.01
C PHE A 90 26.08 -46.79 -11.05
N LYS A 91 25.85 -47.34 -9.86
CA LYS A 91 24.90 -46.79 -8.86
C LYS A 91 25.34 -45.45 -8.27
N GLU A 92 26.64 -45.16 -8.29
CA GLU A 92 27.18 -43.90 -7.79
C GLU A 92 26.93 -42.71 -8.74
N TYR A 93 26.35 -42.97 -9.92
CA TYR A 93 26.06 -41.96 -10.91
C TYR A 93 24.68 -41.33 -10.71
N GLU A 94 24.64 -40.00 -10.56
CA GLU A 94 23.41 -39.24 -10.26
C GLU A 94 22.77 -38.55 -11.48
N GLY A 95 23.41 -38.54 -12.65
CA GLY A 95 22.88 -37.86 -13.83
C GLY A 95 21.76 -38.62 -14.56
N GLU A 96 21.02 -37.92 -15.41
CA GLU A 96 19.88 -38.49 -16.14
C GLU A 96 20.29 -39.01 -17.53
N ILE A 97 19.66 -40.09 -17.99
CA ILE A 97 19.79 -40.57 -19.37
C ILE A 97 18.60 -40.00 -20.16
N TYR A 98 18.87 -39.19 -21.17
CA TYR A 98 17.83 -38.58 -21.99
C TYR A 98 17.61 -39.36 -23.28
N GLU A 99 16.50 -40.09 -23.36
CA GLU A 99 16.06 -40.71 -24.61
C GLU A 99 15.40 -39.67 -25.53
N VAL A 100 15.85 -39.62 -26.78
CA VAL A 100 15.35 -38.70 -27.81
C VAL A 100 14.36 -39.44 -28.72
N ILE A 101 13.13 -38.97 -28.79
CA ILE A 101 12.09 -39.52 -29.66
C ILE A 101 11.71 -38.53 -30.76
N LYS A 102 11.43 -39.06 -31.95
CA LYS A 102 10.86 -38.30 -33.06
C LYS A 102 9.55 -38.94 -33.50
N PRO A 103 8.41 -38.52 -32.93
CA PRO A 103 7.11 -39.08 -33.29
C PRO A 103 6.79 -38.86 -34.76
N GLN A 104 6.23 -39.87 -35.42
CA GLN A 104 5.97 -39.82 -36.87
C GLN A 104 4.84 -38.84 -37.22
N GLU A 105 3.99 -38.53 -36.25
CA GLU A 105 2.86 -37.62 -36.38
C GLU A 105 3.30 -36.19 -36.69
N PHE A 106 4.51 -35.80 -36.25
CA PHE A 106 5.11 -34.51 -36.57
C PHE A 106 5.63 -34.41 -38.01
N ASN A 107 5.93 -35.55 -38.66
CA ASN A 107 6.38 -35.54 -40.07
C ASN A 107 5.27 -35.08 -41.04
N LYS A 108 4.02 -34.98 -40.58
CA LYS A 108 2.86 -34.54 -41.37
C LYS A 108 2.63 -33.03 -41.30
N ILE A 109 3.51 -32.27 -40.65
CA ILE A 109 3.41 -30.82 -40.49
C ILE A 109 4.27 -30.13 -41.55
N ASP A 110 3.64 -29.46 -42.52
CA ASP A 110 4.37 -28.75 -43.59
C ASP A 110 5.08 -27.48 -43.12
N VAL A 111 4.53 -26.81 -42.09
CA VAL A 111 5.09 -25.59 -41.49
C VAL A 111 4.99 -25.72 -39.99
N VAL A 112 6.13 -25.80 -39.31
CA VAL A 112 6.16 -26.01 -37.86
C VAL A 112 5.75 -24.71 -37.15
N THR A 113 4.57 -24.73 -36.55
CA THR A 113 4.09 -23.67 -35.67
C THR A 113 3.60 -24.26 -34.37
N ASP A 114 3.65 -23.49 -33.29
CA ASP A 114 3.19 -23.94 -31.97
C ASP A 114 1.73 -24.47 -32.02
N ASN A 115 0.86 -23.88 -32.84
CA ASN A 115 -0.52 -24.34 -33.01
C ASN A 115 -0.61 -25.73 -33.64
N LYS A 116 0.14 -25.99 -34.73
CA LYS A 116 0.12 -27.32 -35.37
C LYS A 116 0.75 -28.39 -34.48
N ILE A 117 1.77 -28.02 -33.69
CA ILE A 117 2.34 -28.92 -32.67
C ILE A 117 1.27 -29.28 -31.63
N ARG A 118 0.51 -28.30 -31.12
CA ARG A 118 -0.61 -28.56 -30.19
C ARG A 118 -1.66 -29.49 -30.79
N GLU A 119 -2.06 -29.27 -32.04
CA GLU A 119 -3.04 -30.13 -32.73
C GLU A 119 -2.57 -31.58 -32.84
N VAL A 120 -1.28 -31.81 -33.07
CA VAL A 120 -0.70 -33.17 -33.06
C VAL A 120 -0.77 -33.76 -31.65
N LEU A 121 -0.35 -33.02 -30.62
CA LEU A 121 -0.39 -33.50 -29.23
C LEU A 121 -1.82 -33.74 -28.71
N GLN A 122 -2.81 -33.01 -29.21
CA GLN A 122 -4.22 -33.19 -28.86
C GLN A 122 -4.84 -34.40 -29.56
N ARG A 123 -4.48 -34.65 -30.82
CA ARG A 123 -4.87 -35.89 -31.53
C ARG A 123 -4.18 -37.12 -30.96
N GLY A 124 -2.98 -36.92 -30.41
CA GLY A 124 -2.17 -37.94 -29.77
C GLY A 124 -0.98 -38.37 -30.61
N ILE A 125 0.03 -38.86 -29.91
CA ILE A 125 1.29 -39.39 -30.45
C ILE A 125 1.50 -40.82 -29.97
N ILE A 126 2.14 -41.64 -30.78
CA ILE A 126 2.51 -42.99 -30.40
C ILE A 126 3.86 -42.95 -29.69
N ILE A 127 3.90 -43.45 -28.44
CA ILE A 127 5.14 -43.64 -27.68
C ILE A 127 5.28 -45.12 -27.39
N ASN A 128 6.39 -45.72 -27.84
CA ASN A 128 6.66 -47.13 -27.61
C ASN A 128 6.82 -47.43 -26.11
N GLU A 129 6.38 -48.60 -25.68
CA GLU A 129 6.54 -49.05 -24.28
C GLU A 129 8.01 -49.10 -23.85
N GLU A 130 8.91 -49.40 -24.80
CA GLU A 130 10.36 -49.49 -24.62
C GLU A 130 11.03 -48.15 -24.27
N ILE A 131 10.39 -47.01 -24.56
CA ILE A 131 10.91 -45.68 -24.25
C ILE A 131 10.83 -45.45 -22.73
N ASP A 132 11.83 -44.78 -22.17
CA ASP A 132 11.82 -44.45 -20.74
C ASP A 132 10.64 -43.52 -20.35
N LYS A 133 10.38 -43.40 -19.04
CA LYS A 133 9.35 -42.54 -18.47
C LYS A 133 9.55 -41.08 -18.85
N LYS A 134 10.80 -40.60 -18.86
CA LYS A 134 11.20 -39.25 -19.24
C LYS A 134 11.94 -39.31 -20.58
N PHE A 135 11.64 -38.37 -21.47
CA PHE A 135 12.23 -38.33 -22.80
C PHE A 135 12.24 -36.91 -23.37
N LEU A 136 13.08 -36.69 -24.38
CA LEU A 136 13.12 -35.49 -25.20
C LEU A 136 12.37 -35.76 -26.50
N MET A 137 11.33 -34.98 -26.77
CA MET A 137 10.53 -35.13 -27.99
C MET A 137 10.92 -34.07 -29.00
N VAL A 138 11.37 -34.50 -30.17
CA VAL A 138 11.67 -33.61 -31.31
C VAL A 138 10.37 -33.04 -31.86
N ILE A 139 10.26 -31.72 -31.83
CA ILE A 139 9.11 -30.96 -32.38
C ILE A 139 9.47 -30.16 -33.63
N ASP A 140 10.76 -29.86 -33.84
CA ASP A 140 11.26 -29.20 -35.03
C ASP A 140 12.70 -29.62 -35.35
N SER A 141 13.15 -29.37 -36.58
CA SER A 141 14.53 -29.59 -37.04
C SER A 141 14.99 -28.37 -37.83
N VAL A 142 15.87 -27.57 -37.24
CA VAL A 142 16.40 -26.35 -37.84
C VAL A 142 17.89 -26.53 -38.14
N GLY A 143 18.26 -26.52 -39.43
CA GLY A 143 19.66 -26.73 -39.83
C GLY A 143 20.20 -28.07 -39.33
N ASP A 144 21.31 -28.02 -38.59
CA ASP A 144 21.96 -29.18 -37.97
C ASP A 144 21.52 -29.48 -36.53
N SER A 145 20.49 -28.77 -36.03
CA SER A 145 19.97 -28.95 -34.67
C SER A 145 18.52 -29.47 -34.68
N PHE A 146 18.14 -30.13 -33.59
CA PHE A 146 16.76 -30.43 -33.22
C PHE A 146 16.26 -29.45 -32.18
N VAL A 147 15.00 -29.03 -32.33
CA VAL A 147 14.24 -28.42 -31.25
C VAL A 147 13.46 -29.52 -30.55
N VAL A 148 13.75 -29.71 -29.27
CA VAL A 148 13.13 -30.75 -28.45
C VAL A 148 12.39 -30.15 -27.27
N ILE A 149 11.37 -30.87 -26.81
CA ILE A 149 10.69 -30.58 -25.55
C ILE A 149 10.85 -31.72 -24.56
N ARG A 150 11.10 -31.38 -23.29
CA ARG A 150 11.26 -32.38 -22.23
C ARG A 150 9.89 -32.83 -21.71
N CYS A 151 9.62 -34.12 -21.84
CA CYS A 151 8.34 -34.73 -21.53
C CYS A 151 8.49 -35.93 -20.58
N SER A 152 7.42 -36.23 -19.87
CA SER A 152 7.20 -37.48 -19.14
C SER A 152 5.96 -38.17 -19.69
N LYS A 153 5.95 -39.51 -19.71
CA LYS A 153 4.74 -40.29 -20.04
C LYS A 153 3.54 -39.90 -19.15
N SER A 154 3.81 -39.51 -17.90
CA SER A 154 2.78 -39.03 -16.94
C SER A 154 2.17 -37.67 -17.31
N ASP A 155 2.76 -36.92 -18.23
CA ASP A 155 2.24 -35.62 -18.67
C ASP A 155 1.07 -35.76 -19.66
N PHE A 156 0.81 -36.98 -20.14
CA PHE A 156 -0.19 -37.29 -21.16
C PHE A 156 -1.30 -38.17 -20.58
N ILE A 157 -2.48 -38.08 -21.21
CA ILE A 157 -3.53 -39.07 -21.04
C ILE A 157 -3.19 -40.25 -21.96
N GLN A 158 -3.13 -41.45 -21.40
CA GLN A 158 -2.81 -42.66 -22.14
C GLN A 158 -4.09 -43.43 -22.49
N ASP A 159 -4.26 -43.74 -23.77
CA ASP A 159 -5.23 -44.71 -24.27
C ASP A 159 -4.49 -45.75 -25.12
N ALA A 160 -4.28 -46.95 -24.56
CA ALA A 160 -3.36 -47.95 -25.09
C ALA A 160 -1.95 -47.39 -25.34
N ASN A 161 -1.51 -47.30 -26.61
CA ASN A 161 -0.20 -46.75 -27.00
C ASN A 161 -0.27 -45.29 -27.48
N LEU A 162 -1.46 -44.68 -27.44
CA LEU A 162 -1.68 -43.30 -27.84
C LEU A 162 -1.60 -42.38 -26.62
N TYR A 163 -0.70 -41.41 -26.68
CA TYR A 163 -0.48 -40.42 -25.63
C TYR A 163 -0.96 -39.07 -26.14
N TYR A 164 -1.97 -38.48 -25.49
CA TYR A 164 -2.57 -37.23 -25.95
C TYR A 164 -2.81 -36.27 -24.80
N ILE A 165 -3.02 -35.00 -25.16
CA ILE A 165 -3.30 -33.93 -24.21
C ILE A 165 -4.73 -33.42 -24.41
N SER A 166 -5.52 -33.39 -23.35
CA SER A 166 -6.86 -32.80 -23.42
C SER A 166 -6.79 -31.30 -23.68
N GLU A 167 -7.57 -30.86 -24.67
CA GLU A 167 -7.80 -29.44 -24.99
C GLU A 167 -8.41 -28.67 -23.80
N ASN A 168 -9.29 -29.32 -23.04
CA ASN A 168 -9.96 -28.71 -21.89
C ASN A 168 -9.19 -28.98 -20.59
N VAL A 169 -8.95 -27.94 -19.80
CA VAL A 169 -8.36 -28.09 -18.47
C VAL A 169 -9.48 -28.21 -17.44
N LYS A 170 -9.61 -29.38 -16.82
CA LYS A 170 -10.54 -29.56 -15.69
C LYS A 170 -9.99 -28.94 -14.40
N ASP A 171 -8.67 -29.04 -14.22
CA ASP A 171 -7.96 -28.57 -13.03
C ASP A 171 -6.73 -27.75 -13.42
N MET A 172 -6.87 -26.43 -13.32
CA MET A 172 -5.83 -25.47 -13.67
C MET A 172 -4.67 -25.44 -12.66
N LEU A 173 -4.78 -26.09 -11.50
CA LEU A 173 -3.74 -26.06 -10.46
C LEU A 173 -2.79 -27.25 -10.56
N HIS A 174 -3.31 -28.41 -10.96
CA HIS A 174 -2.54 -29.66 -10.97
C HIS A 174 -2.20 -30.17 -12.37
N THR A 175 -2.61 -29.45 -13.42
CA THR A 175 -2.31 -29.84 -14.81
C THR A 175 -1.03 -29.16 -15.29
N LYS A 176 -0.17 -29.90 -16.00
CA LYS A 176 1.00 -29.31 -16.65
C LYS A 176 0.60 -28.28 -17.72
N HIS A 177 1.22 -27.10 -17.69
CA HIS A 177 0.89 -25.98 -18.58
C HIS A 177 1.88 -25.81 -19.74
N TYR A 178 3.15 -26.17 -19.53
CA TYR A 178 4.19 -26.00 -20.53
C TYR A 178 5.24 -27.12 -20.47
N PHE A 179 5.94 -27.30 -21.59
CA PHE A 179 7.19 -28.05 -21.66
C PHE A 179 8.36 -27.08 -21.88
N GLN A 180 9.52 -27.41 -21.32
CA GLN A 180 10.76 -26.66 -21.58
C GLN A 180 11.28 -27.02 -22.98
N LYS A 181 11.63 -26.01 -23.78
CA LYS A 181 12.26 -26.16 -25.10
C LYS A 181 13.78 -26.18 -24.93
N TYR A 182 14.42 -27.11 -25.61
CA TYR A 182 15.88 -27.25 -25.70
C TYR A 182 16.29 -27.36 -27.16
N GLN A 183 17.49 -26.90 -27.46
CA GLN A 183 18.12 -27.10 -28.75
C GLN A 183 19.26 -28.08 -28.55
N ILE A 184 19.28 -29.15 -29.34
CA ILE A 184 20.34 -30.15 -29.31
C ILE A 184 20.88 -30.35 -30.72
N GLU A 185 22.18 -30.54 -30.89
CA GLU A 185 22.75 -30.80 -32.21
C GLU A 185 22.42 -32.23 -32.67
N LYS A 186 22.27 -32.43 -33.98
CA LYS A 186 22.00 -33.76 -34.56
C LYS A 186 23.15 -34.74 -34.32
N GLN A 187 24.39 -34.23 -34.30
CA GLN A 187 25.59 -35.02 -34.02
C GLN A 187 25.71 -35.46 -32.56
N ASP A 188 24.98 -34.78 -31.67
CA ASP A 188 24.96 -35.01 -30.22
C ASP A 188 23.93 -36.09 -29.82
N VAL A 189 23.46 -36.88 -30.79
CA VAL A 189 22.51 -37.97 -30.58
C VAL A 189 23.16 -39.30 -30.95
N VAL A 190 23.29 -40.19 -29.97
CA VAL A 190 23.76 -41.56 -30.16
C VAL A 190 22.56 -42.49 -30.38
N SER A 191 22.68 -43.51 -31.24
CA SER A 191 21.57 -44.41 -31.55
C SER A 191 21.94 -45.88 -31.51
N THR A 192 20.94 -46.72 -31.30
CA THR A 192 21.07 -48.19 -31.36
C THR A 192 21.17 -48.74 -32.79
N GLN A 193 21.25 -47.88 -33.82
CA GLN A 193 21.31 -48.33 -35.22
C GLN A 193 22.51 -49.24 -35.47
N LEU A 194 23.71 -48.83 -35.02
CA LEU A 194 24.91 -49.63 -35.20
C LEU A 194 24.79 -50.99 -34.50
N LEU A 195 24.14 -51.02 -33.34
CA LEU A 195 23.86 -52.25 -32.61
C LEU A 195 22.95 -53.17 -33.42
N ILE A 196 21.83 -52.66 -33.95
CA ILE A 196 20.86 -53.40 -34.77
C ILE A 196 21.51 -53.97 -36.03
N ASP A 197 22.42 -53.22 -36.65
CA ASP A 197 23.15 -53.65 -37.85
C ASP A 197 24.10 -54.84 -37.56
N THR A 198 24.40 -55.15 -36.29
CA THR A 198 25.21 -56.32 -35.92
C THR A 198 24.39 -57.62 -35.87
N LEU A 199 24.97 -58.73 -36.37
CA LEU A 199 24.36 -60.07 -36.40
C LEU A 199 23.90 -60.62 -35.02
N TYR A 200 24.37 -60.03 -33.92
CA TYR A 200 24.06 -60.44 -32.55
C TYR A 200 22.78 -59.80 -32.00
N ALA A 201 22.27 -58.75 -32.64
CA ALA A 201 21.13 -57.96 -32.17
C ALA A 201 19.88 -58.10 -33.05
N SER A 202 19.79 -59.17 -33.86
CA SER A 202 18.72 -59.39 -34.85
C SER A 202 17.28 -59.37 -34.30
N ASN A 203 17.11 -59.44 -32.98
CA ASN A 203 15.82 -59.40 -32.30
C ASN A 203 15.37 -57.98 -31.93
N ILE A 204 16.26 -56.98 -32.00
CA ILE A 204 15.96 -55.57 -31.73
C ILE A 204 15.34 -54.97 -32.99
N LYS A 205 14.10 -54.47 -32.88
CA LYS A 205 13.33 -53.97 -34.02
C LYS A 205 13.30 -52.45 -34.12
N ASN A 206 13.37 -51.75 -32.99
CA ASN A 206 13.22 -50.30 -32.93
C ASN A 206 14.56 -49.63 -32.66
N VAL A 207 14.86 -48.61 -33.48
CA VAL A 207 15.99 -47.71 -33.23
C VAL A 207 15.62 -46.81 -32.07
N ARG A 208 16.48 -46.76 -31.06
CA ARG A 208 16.39 -45.85 -29.92
C ARG A 208 17.53 -44.85 -30.02
N CYS A 209 17.25 -43.62 -29.64
CA CYS A 209 18.19 -42.52 -29.72
C CYS A 209 18.36 -41.91 -28.33
N PHE A 210 19.58 -41.53 -27.97
CA PHE A 210 19.90 -40.95 -26.68
C PHE A 210 20.71 -39.68 -26.89
N TYR A 211 20.43 -38.65 -26.11
CA TYR A 211 21.27 -37.46 -26.09
C TYR A 211 22.62 -37.82 -25.47
N TYR A 212 23.70 -37.32 -26.06
CA TYR A 212 25.04 -37.72 -25.66
C TYR A 212 25.44 -37.19 -24.29
N ARG A 213 24.89 -36.08 -23.81
CA ARG A 213 25.14 -35.62 -22.45
C ARG A 213 24.05 -36.10 -21.52
N THR A 214 24.42 -36.18 -20.26
CA THR A 214 23.56 -36.56 -19.14
C THR A 214 22.98 -35.35 -18.41
N GLU A 215 23.42 -34.16 -18.79
CA GLU A 215 22.85 -32.87 -18.43
C GLU A 215 22.36 -32.14 -19.69
N LEU A 216 21.22 -31.48 -19.58
CA LEU A 216 20.70 -30.61 -20.64
C LEU A 216 21.29 -29.21 -20.51
N GLU A 217 21.62 -28.61 -21.65
CA GLU A 217 21.97 -27.19 -21.71
C GLU A 217 20.79 -26.29 -21.31
N ASN A 218 21.05 -24.98 -21.16
CA ASN A 218 20.02 -24.02 -20.77
C ASN A 218 18.83 -24.03 -21.73
N THR A 219 17.62 -24.03 -21.16
CA THR A 219 16.39 -23.91 -21.94
C THR A 219 16.32 -22.53 -22.62
N PHE A 220 15.95 -22.48 -23.90
CA PHE A 220 15.78 -21.23 -24.64
C PHE A 220 14.32 -20.75 -24.69
N GLY A 221 13.37 -21.51 -24.12
CA GLY A 221 11.98 -21.10 -24.12
C GLY A 221 11.00 -22.13 -23.59
N LYS A 222 9.73 -21.75 -23.55
CA LYS A 222 8.62 -22.60 -23.10
C LYS A 222 7.67 -22.89 -24.25
N PHE A 223 7.23 -24.15 -24.35
CA PHE A 223 6.14 -24.56 -25.23
C PHE A 223 4.86 -24.66 -24.39
N TYR A 224 3.94 -23.72 -24.58
CA TYR A 224 2.65 -23.79 -23.91
C TYR A 224 1.76 -24.85 -24.56
N ILE A 225 1.33 -25.81 -23.75
CA ILE A 225 0.62 -27.02 -24.18
C ILE A 225 -0.76 -26.69 -24.76
N ARG A 226 -1.38 -25.61 -24.29
CA ARG A 226 -2.69 -25.12 -24.75
C ARG A 226 -2.57 -23.70 -25.24
N SER A 227 -3.49 -23.33 -26.12
CA SER A 227 -3.58 -21.96 -26.62
C SER A 227 -4.15 -21.03 -25.54
N VAL A 228 -3.90 -19.73 -25.69
CA VAL A 228 -4.39 -18.70 -24.75
C VAL A 228 -5.92 -18.70 -24.71
N GLU A 229 -6.57 -18.99 -25.84
CA GLU A 229 -8.02 -19.07 -25.96
C GLU A 229 -8.60 -20.24 -25.13
N SER A 230 -7.93 -21.40 -25.10
CA SER A 230 -8.35 -22.53 -24.27
C SER A 230 -8.27 -22.19 -22.77
N TYR A 231 -7.20 -21.49 -22.36
CA TYR A 231 -7.07 -20.98 -20.99
C TYR A 231 -8.16 -19.95 -20.66
N THR A 232 -8.43 -19.03 -21.57
CA THR A 232 -9.47 -18.00 -21.43
C THR A 232 -10.86 -18.64 -21.28
N ASN A 233 -11.19 -19.62 -22.09
CA ASN A 233 -12.46 -20.35 -22.00
C ASN A 233 -12.61 -21.10 -20.67
N THR A 234 -11.53 -21.74 -20.21
CA THR A 234 -11.52 -22.45 -18.92
C THR A 234 -11.72 -21.46 -17.77
N PHE A 235 -11.03 -20.32 -17.83
CA PHE A 235 -11.16 -19.24 -16.88
C PHE A 235 -12.61 -18.72 -16.80
N LEU A 236 -13.19 -18.30 -17.92
CA LEU A 236 -14.57 -17.80 -17.99
C LEU A 236 -15.56 -18.85 -17.47
N THR A 237 -15.36 -20.12 -17.81
CA THR A 237 -16.18 -21.23 -17.30
C THR A 237 -16.13 -21.33 -15.78
N LYS A 238 -14.94 -21.16 -15.16
CA LYS A 238 -14.78 -21.20 -13.71
C LYS A 238 -15.37 -19.95 -13.04
N TYR A 239 -15.10 -18.77 -13.62
CA TYR A 239 -15.62 -17.49 -13.16
C TYR A 239 -17.15 -17.47 -13.08
N PHE A 240 -17.83 -17.83 -14.18
CA PHE A 240 -19.30 -17.86 -14.19
C PHE A 240 -19.88 -18.93 -13.27
N LYS A 241 -19.18 -20.05 -13.05
CA LYS A 241 -19.60 -21.07 -12.07
C LYS A 241 -19.47 -20.59 -10.63
N GLN A 242 -18.42 -19.84 -10.30
CA GLN A 242 -18.18 -19.31 -8.95
C GLN A 242 -19.10 -18.13 -8.62
N HIS A 243 -19.40 -17.28 -9.60
CA HIS A 243 -20.30 -16.14 -9.44
C HIS A 243 -21.74 -16.42 -9.88
N LYS A 244 -22.10 -17.70 -10.00
CA LYS A 244 -23.42 -18.15 -10.45
C LYS A 244 -24.56 -17.52 -9.64
N GLU A 245 -24.38 -17.41 -8.33
CA GLU A 245 -25.36 -16.82 -7.42
C GLU A 245 -25.45 -15.29 -7.54
N LYS A 246 -24.29 -14.63 -7.71
CA LYS A 246 -24.21 -13.17 -7.91
C LYS A 246 -24.91 -12.71 -9.18
N TYR A 247 -24.80 -13.48 -10.25
CA TYR A 247 -25.41 -13.16 -11.55
C TYR A 247 -26.77 -13.84 -11.77
N GLN A 248 -27.26 -14.61 -10.79
CA GLN A 248 -28.51 -15.39 -10.88
C GLN A 248 -28.61 -16.28 -12.14
N LEU A 249 -27.47 -16.71 -12.69
CA LEU A 249 -27.44 -17.50 -13.92
C LEU A 249 -27.58 -19.00 -13.60
N THR A 250 -28.38 -19.73 -14.37
CA THR A 250 -28.43 -21.19 -14.30
C THR A 250 -27.23 -21.84 -15.00
N LYS A 251 -26.95 -23.11 -14.71
CA LYS A 251 -25.86 -23.86 -15.40
C LYS A 251 -26.09 -23.95 -16.92
N ASN A 252 -27.35 -23.95 -17.36
CA ASN A 252 -27.69 -23.97 -18.79
C ASN A 252 -27.49 -22.60 -19.44
N GLU A 253 -27.79 -21.51 -18.75
CA GLU A 253 -27.54 -20.16 -19.26
C GLU A 253 -26.05 -19.86 -19.37
N ILE A 254 -25.24 -20.29 -18.39
CA ILE A 254 -23.78 -20.18 -18.48
C ILE A 254 -23.24 -20.95 -19.70
N ARG A 255 -23.74 -22.17 -19.97
CA ARG A 255 -23.35 -22.92 -21.17
C ARG A 255 -23.76 -22.19 -22.45
N LYS A 256 -25.00 -21.71 -22.53
CA LYS A 256 -25.49 -20.95 -23.69
C LYS A 256 -24.65 -19.69 -23.93
N LEU A 257 -24.29 -18.96 -22.88
CA LEU A 257 -23.49 -17.73 -22.98
C LEU A 257 -22.08 -18.03 -23.50
N LEU A 258 -21.44 -19.08 -22.97
CA LEU A 258 -20.14 -19.55 -23.47
C LEU A 258 -20.21 -20.08 -24.91
N ASP A 259 -21.31 -20.74 -25.29
CA ASP A 259 -21.52 -21.21 -26.66
C ASP A 259 -21.76 -20.04 -27.63
N ILE A 260 -22.50 -19.00 -27.22
CA ILE A 260 -22.69 -17.76 -28.00
C ILE A 260 -21.33 -17.07 -28.20
N MET A 261 -20.51 -16.93 -27.14
CA MET A 261 -19.17 -16.35 -27.25
C MET A 261 -18.27 -17.14 -28.21
N LYS A 262 -18.40 -18.47 -28.25
CA LYS A 262 -17.70 -19.31 -29.24
C LYS A 262 -18.24 -19.15 -30.66
N GLN A 263 -19.55 -18.93 -30.82
CA GLN A 263 -20.19 -18.76 -32.14
C GLN A 263 -19.86 -17.40 -32.77
N VAL A 264 -19.78 -16.33 -31.98
CA VAL A 264 -19.38 -14.98 -32.48
C VAL A 264 -18.03 -15.02 -33.19
N LYS A 265 -17.09 -15.85 -32.73
CA LYS A 265 -15.80 -16.07 -33.38
C LYS A 265 -15.92 -16.64 -34.81
N ASN A 266 -16.98 -17.39 -35.08
CA ASN A 266 -17.19 -18.07 -36.36
C ASN A 266 -18.14 -17.31 -37.30
N SER A 267 -18.66 -16.15 -36.87
CA SER A 267 -19.63 -15.32 -37.60
C SER A 267 -18.98 -14.14 -38.34
N GLU A 268 -17.72 -14.26 -38.77
CA GLU A 268 -16.98 -13.19 -39.46
C GLU A 268 -17.72 -12.69 -40.73
N ALA A 269 -18.41 -13.59 -41.43
CA ALA A 269 -19.21 -13.26 -42.61
C ALA A 269 -20.45 -12.39 -42.28
N GLU A 270 -21.14 -12.66 -41.17
CA GLU A 270 -22.34 -11.91 -40.76
C GLU A 270 -21.97 -10.51 -40.26
N ILE A 271 -20.82 -10.38 -39.59
CA ILE A 271 -20.26 -9.10 -39.14
C ILE A 271 -19.91 -8.23 -40.36
N ASN A 272 -19.26 -8.82 -41.36
CA ASN A 272 -18.90 -8.11 -42.58
C ASN A 272 -20.15 -7.68 -43.38
N GLU A 273 -21.19 -8.53 -43.45
CA GLU A 273 -22.45 -8.20 -44.12
C GLU A 273 -23.21 -7.07 -43.42
N PHE A 274 -23.20 -7.03 -42.08
CA PHE A 274 -23.78 -5.94 -41.29
C PHE A 274 -23.14 -4.58 -41.59
N PHE A 275 -21.81 -4.50 -41.72
CA PHE A 275 -21.13 -3.25 -42.05
C PHE A 275 -21.33 -2.81 -43.51
N VAL A 276 -21.42 -3.75 -44.44
CA VAL A 276 -21.78 -3.47 -45.83
C VAL A 276 -23.20 -2.90 -45.95
N GLN A 277 -24.17 -3.44 -45.20
CA GLN A 277 -25.57 -3.00 -45.26
C GLN A 277 -25.83 -1.68 -44.52
N THR A 278 -25.12 -1.43 -43.43
CA THR A 278 -25.34 -0.24 -42.60
C THR A 278 -24.51 0.98 -43.04
N GLY A 279 -23.50 0.77 -43.90
CA GLY A 279 -22.63 1.85 -44.42
C GLY A 279 -21.69 2.45 -43.37
N TYR A 280 -21.62 1.86 -42.17
CA TYR A 280 -20.67 2.24 -41.13
C TYR A 280 -19.28 1.68 -41.44
N ASP A 281 -18.26 2.50 -41.21
CA ASP A 281 -16.86 2.09 -41.37
C ASP A 281 -16.51 1.02 -40.32
N TYR A 282 -16.00 -0.12 -40.80
CA TYR A 282 -15.55 -1.22 -39.97
C TYR A 282 -14.51 -0.76 -38.94
N GLU A 283 -13.59 0.14 -39.31
CA GLU A 283 -12.57 0.63 -38.37
C GLU A 283 -13.19 1.53 -37.28
N ILE A 284 -14.22 2.32 -37.59
CA ILE A 284 -14.94 3.11 -36.58
C ILE A 284 -15.73 2.22 -35.63
N ALA A 285 -16.37 1.18 -36.15
CA ALA A 285 -17.12 0.23 -35.33
C ALA A 285 -16.19 -0.67 -34.51
N LYS A 286 -15.04 -1.05 -35.06
CA LYS A 286 -13.97 -1.75 -34.36
C LYS A 286 -13.37 -0.87 -33.28
N ASP A 287 -13.18 0.43 -33.51
CA ASP A 287 -12.76 1.37 -32.47
C ASP A 287 -13.84 1.56 -31.39
N ALA A 288 -15.13 1.58 -31.75
CA ALA A 288 -16.22 1.63 -30.78
C ALA A 288 -16.32 0.31 -29.97
N ILE A 289 -16.21 -0.84 -30.63
CA ILE A 289 -16.15 -2.15 -30.00
C ILE A 289 -14.90 -2.26 -29.14
N ASN A 290 -13.75 -1.73 -29.58
CA ASN A 290 -12.52 -1.68 -28.80
C ASN A 290 -12.65 -0.71 -27.64
N GLN A 291 -13.38 0.39 -27.74
CA GLN A 291 -13.70 1.27 -26.62
C GLN A 291 -14.63 0.57 -25.63
N TYR A 292 -15.65 -0.14 -26.08
CA TYR A 292 -16.51 -0.95 -25.21
C TYR A 292 -15.74 -2.13 -24.61
N ALA A 293 -14.89 -2.78 -25.40
CA ALA A 293 -14.00 -3.84 -24.96
C ALA A 293 -12.95 -3.27 -24.02
N ASP A 294 -12.46 -2.05 -24.18
CA ASP A 294 -11.55 -1.33 -23.30
C ASP A 294 -12.27 -0.86 -22.04
N HIS A 295 -13.56 -0.58 -22.08
CA HIS A 295 -14.38 -0.34 -20.89
C HIS A 295 -14.69 -1.63 -20.14
N ILE A 296 -14.93 -2.73 -20.86
CA ILE A 296 -15.08 -4.08 -20.32
C ILE A 296 -13.74 -4.55 -19.75
N ILE A 297 -12.65 -4.38 -20.49
CA ILE A 297 -11.26 -4.65 -20.11
C ILE A 297 -10.93 -3.73 -18.95
N GLN A 298 -11.17 -2.43 -18.92
CA GLN A 298 -10.97 -1.58 -17.73
C GLN A 298 -11.84 -2.00 -16.54
N ALA A 299 -13.04 -2.53 -16.78
CA ALA A 299 -13.87 -3.15 -15.74
C ALA A 299 -13.29 -4.51 -15.26
N PHE A 300 -12.50 -5.20 -16.10
CA PHE A 300 -11.79 -6.47 -15.86
C PHE A 300 -10.25 -6.32 -15.63
N SER A 301 -9.71 -5.10 -15.73
CA SER A 301 -8.29 -4.68 -15.66
C SER A 301 -8.06 -3.83 -14.42
N LYS A 302 -9.03 -3.86 -13.49
CA LYS A 302 -8.65 -4.16 -12.11
C LYS A 302 -7.82 -5.46 -12.15
N PRO A 303 -6.67 -5.52 -11.47
CA PRO A 303 -5.51 -6.37 -11.76
C PRO A 303 -5.87 -7.74 -12.36
N SER A 304 -5.32 -8.03 -13.54
CA SER A 304 -5.78 -9.10 -14.42
C SER A 304 -5.73 -10.45 -13.72
N GLU A 305 -6.78 -11.27 -13.90
CA GLU A 305 -6.77 -12.64 -13.39
C GLU A 305 -5.64 -13.49 -14.00
N LEU A 306 -5.02 -13.04 -15.10
CA LEU A 306 -3.92 -13.72 -15.78
C LEU A 306 -2.56 -13.38 -15.16
N ASP A 307 -2.35 -12.13 -14.73
CA ASP A 307 -1.26 -11.75 -13.82
C ASP A 307 -1.48 -12.43 -12.48
N VAL A 308 -2.71 -12.44 -11.94
CA VAL A 308 -3.05 -13.21 -10.75
C VAL A 308 -2.88 -14.71 -10.98
N ILE A 309 -2.99 -15.29 -12.18
CA ILE A 309 -2.73 -16.72 -12.43
C ILE A 309 -1.22 -16.99 -12.54
N ILE A 310 -0.42 -16.10 -13.14
CA ILE A 310 1.04 -16.23 -13.22
C ILE A 310 1.67 -15.98 -11.83
N GLU A 311 1.22 -14.94 -11.16
CA GLU A 311 1.55 -14.56 -9.80
C GLU A 311 1.03 -15.62 -8.82
N ARG A 312 -0.19 -16.16 -8.95
CA ARG A 312 -0.65 -17.34 -8.16
C ARG A 312 0.09 -18.62 -8.51
N CYS A 313 0.52 -18.87 -9.75
CA CYS A 313 1.31 -20.07 -10.03
C CYS A 313 2.73 -19.97 -9.44
N LEU A 314 3.27 -18.75 -9.28
CA LEU A 314 4.56 -18.50 -8.63
C LEU A 314 4.46 -18.31 -7.11
N LEU A 315 3.33 -17.82 -6.60
CA LEU A 315 3.05 -17.57 -5.17
C LEU A 315 2.27 -18.71 -4.49
N ASN A 316 1.45 -19.49 -5.21
CA ASN A 316 0.68 -20.60 -4.63
C ASN A 316 1.47 -21.91 -4.56
N ASP A 317 2.61 -22.02 -5.25
CA ASP A 317 3.58 -23.06 -4.89
C ASP A 317 4.46 -22.51 -3.77
N GLU A 318 3.91 -22.60 -2.55
CA GLU A 318 4.51 -22.11 -1.31
C GLU A 318 5.91 -22.71 -1.09
N ASN A 319 6.17 -23.89 -1.66
CA ASN A 319 7.46 -24.54 -1.59
C ASN A 319 8.47 -23.90 -2.55
N ILE A 320 8.09 -23.62 -3.80
CA ILE A 320 8.99 -23.02 -4.79
C ILE A 320 9.29 -21.55 -4.45
N TYR A 321 8.29 -20.79 -4.00
CA TYR A 321 8.49 -19.40 -3.59
C TYR A 321 9.45 -19.30 -2.40
N ASN A 322 9.23 -20.11 -1.37
CA ASN A 322 10.09 -20.13 -0.19
C ASN A 322 11.47 -20.72 -0.50
N GLN A 323 11.58 -21.74 -1.35
CA GLN A 323 12.89 -22.28 -1.76
C GLN A 323 13.71 -21.26 -2.56
N CYS A 324 13.12 -20.50 -3.48
CA CYS A 324 13.84 -19.48 -4.23
C CYS A 324 14.34 -18.35 -3.31
N ILE A 325 13.50 -17.89 -2.38
CA ILE A 325 13.86 -16.87 -1.38
C ILE A 325 14.94 -17.40 -0.42
N GLU A 326 14.79 -18.61 0.10
CA GLU A 326 15.75 -19.20 1.05
C GLU A 326 17.07 -19.59 0.37
N THR A 327 17.06 -20.02 -0.90
CA THR A 327 18.31 -20.33 -1.63
C THR A 327 19.12 -19.07 -1.89
N VAL A 328 18.47 -17.97 -2.29
CA VAL A 328 19.12 -16.67 -2.49
C VAL A 328 19.63 -16.10 -1.17
N LYS A 329 18.83 -16.22 -0.09
CA LYS A 329 19.26 -15.86 1.26
C LYS A 329 20.45 -16.70 1.71
N GLU A 330 20.43 -18.02 1.56
CA GLU A 330 21.50 -18.91 1.98
C GLU A 330 22.81 -18.68 1.20
N GLN A 331 22.73 -18.38 -0.10
CA GLN A 331 23.90 -18.01 -0.89
C GLN A 331 24.47 -16.66 -0.43
N TRP A 332 23.61 -15.67 -0.22
CA TRP A 332 24.01 -14.37 0.32
C TRP A 332 24.56 -14.47 1.75
N PHE A 333 24.06 -15.41 2.56
CA PHE A 333 24.54 -15.71 3.91
C PHE A 333 25.81 -16.60 3.97
N LYS A 334 26.32 -17.09 2.83
CA LYS A 334 27.58 -17.84 2.76
C LYS A 334 28.78 -16.97 2.35
N GLU A 335 28.53 -15.79 1.79
CA GLU A 335 29.57 -14.82 1.44
C GLU A 335 29.93 -13.95 2.66
N SER A 336 31.23 -13.69 2.86
CA SER A 336 31.76 -12.91 3.98
C SER A 336 32.03 -11.48 3.53
N ASP A 337 31.03 -10.61 3.67
CA ASP A 337 31.17 -9.18 3.36
C ASP A 337 30.58 -8.28 4.45
N LYS A 338 31.19 -7.11 4.67
CA LYS A 338 30.88 -6.20 5.78
C LYS A 338 29.48 -5.59 5.67
N ASP A 339 29.02 -5.33 4.44
CA ASP A 339 27.67 -4.83 4.15
C ASP A 339 26.58 -5.79 4.64
N ARG A 340 26.86 -7.09 4.73
CA ARG A 340 25.90 -8.09 5.20
C ARG A 340 25.62 -7.97 6.70
N GLU A 341 26.65 -7.77 7.53
CA GLU A 341 26.45 -7.60 8.98
C GLU A 341 25.64 -6.35 9.28
N GLU A 342 25.88 -5.27 8.52
CA GLU A 342 25.13 -4.02 8.62
C GLU A 342 23.67 -4.23 8.19
N LYS A 343 23.42 -4.93 7.07
CA LYS A 343 22.05 -5.25 6.62
C LYS A 343 21.33 -6.22 7.54
N GLN A 344 22.01 -7.16 8.19
CA GLN A 344 21.38 -8.07 9.14
C GLN A 344 20.97 -7.35 10.43
N GLN A 345 21.78 -6.40 10.90
CA GLN A 345 21.39 -5.52 12.01
C GLN A 345 20.22 -4.60 11.62
N GLU A 346 20.22 -4.09 10.38
CA GLU A 346 19.12 -3.27 9.85
C GLU A 346 17.82 -4.07 9.75
N ILE A 347 17.86 -5.32 9.26
CA ILE A 347 16.68 -6.21 9.21
C ILE A 347 16.15 -6.48 10.61
N GLN A 348 17.00 -6.75 11.60
CA GLN A 348 16.56 -6.97 12.98
C GLN A 348 15.91 -5.72 13.57
N LYS A 349 16.47 -4.55 13.27
CA LYS A 349 15.92 -3.27 13.71
C LYS A 349 14.56 -3.01 13.06
N ILE A 350 14.45 -3.16 11.74
CA ILE A 350 13.19 -3.01 10.99
C ILE A 350 12.14 -4.01 11.48
N ALA A 351 12.51 -5.26 11.74
CA ALA A 351 11.58 -6.26 12.27
C ALA A 351 11.01 -5.86 13.64
N SER A 352 11.84 -5.26 14.50
CA SER A 352 11.40 -4.74 15.80
C SER A 352 10.48 -3.52 15.66
N GLU A 353 10.75 -2.66 14.69
CA GLU A 353 9.93 -1.48 14.37
C GLU A 353 8.58 -1.87 13.75
N ALA A 354 8.59 -2.84 12.82
CA ALA A 354 7.39 -3.39 12.20
C ALA A 354 6.46 -4.05 13.24
N LYS A 355 7.03 -4.75 14.23
CA LYS A 355 6.25 -5.32 15.33
C LYS A 355 5.56 -4.24 16.15
N LYS A 356 6.29 -3.19 16.54
CA LYS A 356 5.70 -2.04 17.26
C LYS A 356 4.60 -1.36 16.45
N CYS A 357 4.83 -1.15 15.15
CA CYS A 357 3.85 -0.52 14.27
C CYS A 357 2.60 -1.41 14.08
N SER A 358 2.76 -2.73 14.07
CA SER A 358 1.64 -3.69 14.03
C SER A 358 0.79 -3.60 15.30
N ASP A 359 1.44 -3.55 16.47
CA ASP A 359 0.76 -3.42 17.76
C ASP A 359 0.00 -2.07 17.85
N GLU A 360 0.61 -0.98 17.35
CA GLU A 360 -0.05 0.34 17.25
C GLU A 360 -1.26 0.32 16.30
N LEU A 361 -1.14 -0.35 15.16
CA LEU A 361 -2.22 -0.45 14.16
C LEU A 361 -3.42 -1.24 14.69
N GLU A 362 -3.18 -2.29 15.47
CA GLU A 362 -4.25 -3.06 16.12
C GLU A 362 -5.00 -2.19 17.14
N ASN A 363 -4.28 -1.42 17.94
CA ASN A 363 -4.87 -0.47 18.89
C ASN A 363 -5.69 0.62 18.17
N VAL A 364 -5.18 1.18 17.08
CA VAL A 364 -5.93 2.18 16.28
C VAL A 364 -7.22 1.58 15.69
N LYS A 365 -7.20 0.33 15.22
CA LYS A 365 -8.40 -0.34 14.71
C LYS A 365 -9.46 -0.54 15.78
N GLU A 366 -9.07 -0.86 17.01
CA GLU A 366 -10.00 -0.94 18.13
C GLU A 366 -10.63 0.42 18.41
N LYS A 367 -9.85 1.50 18.41
CA LYS A 367 -10.35 2.87 18.56
C LYS A 367 -11.33 3.28 17.46
N ILE A 368 -11.06 2.92 16.20
CA ILE A 368 -11.99 3.20 15.08
C ILE A 368 -13.34 2.54 15.33
N LYS A 369 -13.38 1.26 15.72
CA LYS A 369 -14.63 0.56 16.01
C LYS A 369 -15.40 1.18 17.18
N GLU A 370 -14.68 1.71 18.15
CA GLU A 370 -15.30 2.43 19.26
C GLU A 370 -15.91 3.76 18.78
N ASN A 371 -15.20 4.50 17.94
CA ASN A 371 -15.66 5.76 17.37
C ASN A 371 -16.86 5.57 16.43
N GLU A 372 -16.91 4.51 15.63
CA GLU A 372 -18.08 4.17 14.79
C GLU A 372 -19.33 3.98 15.66
N LYS A 373 -19.22 3.28 16.80
CA LYS A 373 -20.34 3.14 17.74
C LYS A 373 -20.75 4.47 18.38
N LYS A 374 -19.79 5.35 18.67
CA LYS A 374 -20.06 6.69 19.19
C LYS A 374 -20.77 7.55 18.14
N LEU A 375 -20.41 7.42 16.85
CA LEU A 375 -21.06 8.12 15.74
C LEU A 375 -22.53 7.72 15.62
N ASP A 376 -22.84 6.41 15.61
CA ASP A 376 -24.23 5.93 15.56
C ASP A 376 -25.05 6.45 16.74
N THR A 377 -24.47 6.47 17.94
CA THR A 377 -25.13 6.97 19.15
C THR A 377 -25.37 8.48 19.07
N THR A 378 -24.44 9.23 18.48
CA THR A 378 -24.54 10.68 18.33
C THR A 378 -25.59 11.04 17.29
N GLN A 379 -25.69 10.28 16.19
CA GLN A 379 -26.73 10.48 15.18
C GLN A 379 -28.14 10.35 15.78
N VAL A 380 -28.37 9.36 16.65
CA VAL A 380 -29.66 9.23 17.35
C VAL A 380 -29.96 10.46 18.22
N LYS A 381 -28.95 11.03 18.89
CA LYS A 381 -29.11 12.26 19.69
C LYS A 381 -29.41 13.49 18.83
N VAL A 382 -28.82 13.58 17.64
CA VAL A 382 -29.11 14.66 16.66
C VAL A 382 -30.58 14.59 16.25
N ASP A 383 -31.07 13.41 15.87
CA ASP A 383 -32.47 13.22 15.47
C ASP A 383 -33.44 13.59 16.62
N GLU A 384 -33.08 13.29 17.87
CA GLU A 384 -33.85 13.70 19.06
C GLU A 384 -33.81 15.23 19.30
N ALA A 385 -32.66 15.86 19.12
CA ALA A 385 -32.47 17.29 19.30
C ALA A 385 -33.23 18.10 18.24
N GLU A 386 -33.22 17.65 16.98
CA GLU A 386 -34.02 18.23 15.90
C GLU A 386 -35.52 18.18 16.23
N GLY A 387 -36.01 17.05 16.75
CA GLY A 387 -37.38 16.92 17.24
C GLY A 387 -37.73 17.91 18.37
N LYS A 388 -36.81 18.09 19.34
CA LYS A 388 -36.99 19.07 20.42
C LYS A 388 -36.99 20.51 19.92
N LEU A 389 -36.08 20.85 19.01
CA LEU A 389 -35.98 22.17 18.40
C LEU A 389 -37.29 22.55 17.72
N GLN A 390 -37.85 21.65 16.92
CA GLN A 390 -39.14 21.87 16.25
C GLN A 390 -40.25 22.19 17.28
N SER A 391 -40.29 21.47 18.40
CA SER A 391 -41.28 21.71 19.46
C SER A 391 -41.10 23.06 20.18
N LEU A 392 -39.86 23.53 20.34
CA LEU A 392 -39.56 24.83 20.96
C LEU A 392 -39.87 26.00 20.03
N VAL A 393 -39.61 25.84 18.74
CA VAL A 393 -40.01 26.81 17.70
C VAL A 393 -41.53 26.99 17.71
N ASP A 394 -42.29 25.89 17.78
CA ASP A 394 -43.76 25.94 17.86
C ASP A 394 -44.24 26.66 19.15
N LYS A 395 -43.59 26.41 20.29
CA LYS A 395 -43.89 27.10 21.56
C LYS A 395 -43.56 28.59 21.50
N LYS A 396 -42.42 28.97 20.92
CA LYS A 396 -42.01 30.36 20.75
C LYS A 396 -43.05 31.12 19.92
N ALA A 397 -43.47 30.56 18.78
CA ALA A 397 -44.49 31.17 17.93
C ALA A 397 -45.81 31.42 18.70
N LYS A 398 -46.17 30.51 19.61
CA LYS A 398 -47.34 30.67 20.49
C LYS A 398 -47.16 31.82 21.50
N ILE A 399 -46.01 31.90 22.17
CA ILE A 399 -45.72 32.98 23.14
C ILE A 399 -45.69 34.35 22.45
N GLU A 400 -45.08 34.46 21.27
CA GLU A 400 -45.07 35.71 20.50
C GLU A 400 -46.48 36.18 20.14
N THR A 401 -47.38 35.23 19.87
CA THR A 401 -48.80 35.51 19.64
C THR A 401 -49.47 36.03 20.92
N ASP A 402 -49.20 35.41 22.07
CA ASP A 402 -49.76 35.83 23.36
C ASP A 402 -49.24 37.21 23.81
N ILE A 403 -47.94 37.50 23.60
CA ILE A 403 -47.33 38.81 23.89
C ILE A 403 -47.99 39.90 23.05
N LYS A 404 -48.20 39.67 21.75
CA LYS A 404 -48.92 40.63 20.89
C LYS A 404 -50.31 40.95 21.45
N GLN A 405 -51.05 39.92 21.86
CA GLN A 405 -52.37 40.12 22.47
C GLN A 405 -52.30 40.92 23.79
N HIS A 406 -51.26 40.73 24.61
CA HIS A 406 -51.07 41.48 25.85
C HIS A 406 -50.69 42.94 25.61
N ILE A 407 -49.81 43.22 24.65
CA ILE A 407 -49.43 44.58 24.26
C ILE A 407 -50.65 45.35 23.75
N ASP A 408 -51.52 44.70 22.97
CA ASP A 408 -52.74 45.32 22.47
C ASP A 408 -53.72 45.67 23.60
N ARG A 409 -53.83 44.83 24.64
CA ARG A 409 -54.61 45.17 25.86
C ARG A 409 -53.99 46.34 26.62
N PHE A 410 -52.68 46.32 26.82
CA PHE A 410 -51.97 47.38 27.56
C PHE A 410 -52.03 48.74 26.86
N ARG A 411 -52.00 48.75 25.51
CA ARG A 411 -52.24 49.97 24.72
C ARG A 411 -53.62 50.56 24.96
N ASN A 412 -54.65 49.72 25.08
CA ASN A 412 -56.00 50.19 25.41
C ASN A 412 -56.07 50.79 26.82
N ASP A 413 -55.32 50.23 27.79
CA ASP A 413 -55.27 50.73 29.17
C ASP A 413 -54.52 52.07 29.29
N ILE A 414 -53.42 52.26 28.55
CA ILE A 414 -52.67 53.53 28.53
C ILE A 414 -53.49 54.67 27.93
N VAL A 415 -54.23 54.44 26.84
CA VAL A 415 -55.08 55.48 26.23
C VAL A 415 -56.07 56.06 27.26
N TYR A 416 -56.63 55.20 28.12
CA TYR A 416 -57.51 55.59 29.23
C TYR A 416 -56.81 56.43 30.31
N ALA A 417 -55.52 56.18 30.56
CA ALA A 417 -54.71 56.93 31.53
C ALA A 417 -54.17 58.26 30.97
N THR A 418 -53.90 58.36 29.67
CA THR A 418 -53.42 59.58 29.00
C THR A 418 -54.47 60.68 28.80
N GLU A 419 -55.77 60.37 28.81
CA GLU A 419 -56.82 61.41 28.87
C GLU A 419 -56.82 62.17 30.21
N LEU A 420 -56.35 61.54 31.29
CA LEU A 420 -56.30 62.12 32.65
C LEU A 420 -55.04 62.98 32.92
N ILE A 421 -53.99 62.87 32.10
CA ILE A 421 -52.68 63.50 32.35
C ILE A 421 -52.37 64.66 31.36
N GLY A 422 -53.15 64.81 30.28
CA GLY A 422 -52.97 65.82 29.24
C GLY A 422 -53.19 67.31 29.62
N VAL A 423 -53.31 67.67 30.91
CA VAL A 423 -53.46 69.06 31.38
C VAL A 423 -52.15 69.67 31.89
N ALA A 424 -51.08 68.91 32.07
CA ALA A 424 -49.84 69.46 32.63
C ALA A 424 -48.59 69.01 31.87
N GLY A 425 -47.89 69.98 31.27
CA GLY A 425 -46.45 69.84 31.03
C GLY A 425 -46.05 69.51 29.59
N ALA A 426 -46.25 70.49 28.71
CA ALA A 426 -45.49 70.60 27.48
C ALA A 426 -44.01 70.97 27.75
N VAL A 427 -43.18 70.73 26.72
CA VAL A 427 -41.85 71.34 26.43
C VAL A 427 -40.65 70.63 27.12
N GLY A 428 -39.59 70.19 26.43
CA GLY A 428 -39.20 70.31 25.03
C GLY A 428 -37.77 69.78 24.77
N SER A 429 -37.52 69.44 23.50
CA SER A 429 -36.32 69.81 22.70
C SER A 429 -35.06 68.95 22.84
N LYS A 430 -34.71 68.10 21.85
CA LYS A 430 -34.04 68.35 20.54
C LYS A 430 -32.50 68.40 20.61
N GLY A 431 -31.87 67.32 20.10
CA GLY A 431 -30.99 67.33 18.93
C GLY A 431 -29.46 67.44 19.12
N GLY A 432 -28.71 66.63 18.35
CA GLY A 432 -27.31 66.91 17.98
C GLY A 432 -26.47 65.68 17.61
N ARG A 433 -26.19 65.48 16.32
CA ARG A 433 -25.21 64.53 15.76
C ARG A 433 -23.81 65.15 15.78
N GLU A 434 -22.78 64.40 16.17
CA GLU A 434 -21.37 64.74 15.93
C GLU A 434 -20.58 63.55 15.35
N ASN A 435 -19.70 63.88 14.41
CA ASN A 435 -18.69 63.03 13.77
C ASN A 435 -17.68 62.49 14.80
N THR A 436 -17.44 61.19 14.80
CA THR A 436 -16.32 60.59 15.55
C THR A 436 -15.31 59.98 14.58
N ASN A 437 -14.16 60.65 14.40
CA ASN A 437 -12.90 59.97 14.09
C ASN A 437 -12.53 59.17 15.33
N ILE A 438 -12.88 57.87 15.35
CA ILE A 438 -12.64 57.02 16.51
C ILE A 438 -11.16 56.63 16.49
N LYS A 439 -10.35 57.24 17.36
CA LYS A 439 -8.91 56.98 17.49
C LYS A 439 -8.63 55.69 18.27
N LEU A 440 -9.42 55.45 19.30
CA LEU A 440 -9.40 54.27 20.15
C LEU A 440 -10.86 53.87 20.37
N TYR A 441 -11.20 52.61 20.12
CA TYR A 441 -12.56 52.10 20.29
C TYR A 441 -12.54 50.93 21.27
N ILE A 442 -13.43 50.97 22.26
CA ILE A 442 -13.66 49.84 23.17
C ILE A 442 -15.11 49.40 23.01
N ARG A 443 -15.31 48.11 22.78
CA ARG A 443 -16.59 47.46 23.01
C ARG A 443 -16.45 46.60 24.26
N HIS A 444 -17.09 47.05 25.33
CA HIS A 444 -17.12 46.32 26.60
C HIS A 444 -17.88 45.01 26.48
N ALA A 445 -17.46 44.04 27.28
CA ALA A 445 -18.02 42.72 27.37
C ALA A 445 -19.53 42.72 27.66
N GLU A 446 -20.26 41.89 26.94
CA GLU A 446 -21.66 41.60 27.20
C GLU A 446 -21.76 40.30 28.01
N ARG A 447 -22.60 40.31 29.05
CA ARG A 447 -22.86 39.09 29.82
C ARG A 447 -23.61 38.09 28.96
N ILE A 448 -23.12 36.84 28.94
CA ILE A 448 -23.78 35.76 28.22
C ILE A 448 -25.00 35.32 29.05
N PRO A 449 -26.22 35.32 28.48
CA PRO A 449 -27.43 35.00 29.23
C PRO A 449 -27.42 33.53 29.68
N VAL A 450 -27.37 33.31 31.00
CA VAL A 450 -27.41 31.98 31.62
C VAL A 450 -28.83 31.41 31.52
N ASP A 451 -29.01 30.29 30.82
CA ASP A 451 -30.23 29.50 30.96
C ASP A 451 -30.22 28.80 32.33
N ARG A 452 -31.32 28.87 33.08
CA ARG A 452 -31.38 28.49 34.52
C ARG A 452 -31.26 26.98 34.77
N SER A 453 -30.80 26.20 33.79
CA SER A 453 -30.68 24.75 33.85
C SER A 453 -29.24 24.22 33.70
N THR A 454 -28.25 25.09 33.49
CA THR A 454 -26.85 24.68 33.38
C THR A 454 -26.23 24.56 34.78
N GLU A 455 -26.02 23.33 35.26
CA GLU A 455 -25.14 23.07 36.40
C GLU A 455 -23.73 23.51 36.00
N VAL A 456 -23.12 24.39 36.80
CA VAL A 456 -21.71 24.78 36.68
C VAL A 456 -20.94 23.73 37.46
N ASP A 457 -20.32 22.80 36.76
CA ASP A 457 -19.43 21.82 37.39
C ASP A 457 -18.15 22.54 37.85
N ASP A 458 -17.68 22.19 39.06
CA ASP A 458 -16.42 22.69 39.61
C ASP A 458 -15.27 22.01 38.83
N ILE A 459 -14.74 22.69 37.81
CA ILE A 459 -13.59 22.20 37.07
C ILE A 459 -12.38 22.10 37.99
N SER A 460 -11.82 20.90 38.10
CA SER A 460 -10.69 20.60 39.01
C SER A 460 -9.38 20.32 38.30
N ASP A 461 -9.40 20.09 36.98
CA ASP A 461 -8.24 19.74 36.17
C ASP A 461 -8.22 20.50 34.83
N ILE A 462 -7.04 20.68 34.27
CA ILE A 462 -6.81 21.37 33.00
C ILE A 462 -7.41 20.62 31.81
N VAL A 463 -7.48 19.30 31.90
CA VAL A 463 -8.07 18.47 30.85
C VAL A 463 -9.57 18.77 30.74
N GLU A 464 -10.26 18.89 31.88
CA GLU A 464 -11.68 19.23 31.95
C GLU A 464 -11.94 20.67 31.45
N PHE A 465 -11.08 21.64 31.80
CA PHE A 465 -11.11 22.97 31.19
C PHE A 465 -10.90 22.93 29.67
N CYS A 466 -10.00 22.07 29.19
CA CYS A 466 -9.76 21.90 27.77
C CYS A 466 -10.94 21.26 27.05
N GLU A 467 -11.62 20.30 27.66
CA GLU A 467 -12.84 19.70 27.12
C GLU A 467 -13.95 20.75 27.00
N GLU A 468 -14.16 21.59 28.02
CA GLU A 468 -15.15 22.67 27.95
C GLU A 468 -14.79 23.76 26.93
N LEU A 469 -13.51 24.14 26.83
CA LEU A 469 -13.08 25.08 25.78
C LEU A 469 -13.23 24.45 24.40
N SER A 470 -12.97 23.15 24.28
CA SER A 470 -13.16 22.39 23.05
C SER A 470 -14.63 22.38 22.62
N ASP A 471 -15.57 22.22 23.56
CA ASP A 471 -17.01 22.36 23.29
C ASP A 471 -17.31 23.75 22.68
N ASN A 472 -16.76 24.83 23.26
CA ASN A 472 -16.96 26.18 22.73
C ASN A 472 -16.34 26.37 21.34
N ILE A 473 -15.07 25.99 21.16
CA ILE A 473 -14.32 26.13 19.90
C ILE A 473 -14.96 25.28 18.79
N SER A 474 -15.51 24.10 19.10
CA SER A 474 -16.18 23.21 18.14
C SER A 474 -17.36 23.86 17.43
N GLN A 475 -17.92 24.94 18.00
CA GLN A 475 -18.99 25.70 17.37
C GLN A 475 -18.56 26.39 16.09
N HIS A 476 -17.27 26.71 15.93
CA HIS A 476 -16.77 27.48 14.78
C HIS A 476 -15.53 26.89 14.13
N PHE A 477 -14.89 25.89 14.74
CA PHE A 477 -13.64 25.32 14.26
C PHE A 477 -13.60 23.78 14.36
N GLU A 478 -12.95 23.14 13.39
CA GLU A 478 -12.51 21.74 13.41
C GLU A 478 -11.18 21.61 14.18
N GLU A 479 -10.84 20.39 14.62
CA GLU A 479 -9.64 20.12 15.45
C GLU A 479 -9.69 20.93 16.77
N GLU A 480 -10.90 21.08 17.29
CA GLU A 480 -11.28 21.88 18.46
C GLU A 480 -10.39 21.59 19.67
N PHE A 481 -10.05 20.32 19.90
CA PHE A 481 -9.24 19.92 21.03
C PHE A 481 -7.76 20.34 20.87
N GLU A 482 -7.20 20.27 19.66
CA GLU A 482 -5.83 20.73 19.41
C GLU A 482 -5.71 22.25 19.51
N LEU A 483 -6.72 22.98 19.02
CA LEU A 483 -6.82 24.43 19.14
C LEU A 483 -6.94 24.83 20.62
N SER A 484 -7.86 24.22 21.36
CA SER A 484 -8.04 24.44 22.80
C SER A 484 -6.76 24.19 23.58
N ALA A 485 -6.10 23.04 23.37
CA ALA A 485 -4.86 22.71 24.06
C ALA A 485 -3.74 23.73 23.75
N THR A 486 -3.65 24.22 22.51
CA THR A 486 -2.67 25.23 22.10
C THR A 486 -2.96 26.58 22.77
N VAL A 487 -4.23 27.01 22.77
CA VAL A 487 -4.69 28.25 23.43
C VAL A 487 -4.38 28.19 24.92
N ILE A 488 -4.81 27.14 25.61
CA ILE A 488 -4.61 26.96 27.05
C ILE A 488 -3.12 26.95 27.39
N SER A 489 -2.32 26.22 26.62
CA SER A 489 -0.87 26.18 26.82
C SER A 489 -0.24 27.56 26.71
N ALA A 490 -0.69 28.39 25.76
CA ALA A 490 -0.22 29.76 25.62
C ALA A 490 -0.60 30.62 26.84
N LEU A 491 -1.87 30.59 27.24
CA LEU A 491 -2.39 31.42 28.31
C LEU A 491 -1.74 31.10 29.66
N VAL A 492 -1.53 29.82 29.97
CA VAL A 492 -0.90 29.40 31.24
C VAL A 492 0.59 29.73 31.29
N ASN A 493 1.23 29.90 30.13
CA ASN A 493 2.63 30.32 30.03
C ASN A 493 2.80 31.83 29.80
N ASP A 494 1.77 32.63 30.13
CA ASP A 494 1.73 34.09 29.97
C ASP A 494 2.09 34.55 28.54
N LYS A 495 1.69 33.78 27.53
CA LYS A 495 1.85 34.13 26.12
C LYS A 495 0.55 34.71 25.58
N ALA A 496 0.67 35.87 24.94
CA ALA A 496 -0.41 36.39 24.10
C ALA A 496 -0.57 35.51 22.85
N ILE A 497 -1.74 35.57 22.23
CA ILE A 497 -2.06 34.79 21.04
C ILE A 497 -2.32 35.74 19.88
N ILE A 498 -1.59 35.58 18.78
CA ILE A 498 -1.81 36.29 17.52
C ILE A 498 -2.57 35.36 16.59
N LEU A 499 -3.67 35.82 16.00
CA LEU A 499 -4.53 35.02 15.11
C LEU A 499 -5.23 35.88 14.07
N SER A 500 -5.92 35.26 13.11
CA SER A 500 -6.57 35.99 12.01
C SER A 500 -7.73 36.87 12.50
N ASP A 501 -7.77 38.12 12.03
CA ASP A 501 -8.82 39.10 12.36
C ASP A 501 -10.23 38.61 12.05
N SER A 502 -10.40 37.76 11.02
CA SER A 502 -11.71 37.31 10.57
C SER A 502 -12.44 36.43 11.58
N VAL A 503 -11.68 35.78 12.47
CA VAL A 503 -12.20 34.79 13.41
C VAL A 503 -11.64 34.95 14.83
N GLY A 504 -10.70 35.86 15.04
CA GLY A 504 -9.95 35.92 16.29
C GLY A 504 -10.76 36.36 17.50
N GLU A 505 -11.75 37.22 17.26
CA GLU A 505 -12.71 37.61 18.28
C GLU A 505 -13.52 36.42 18.80
N ILE A 506 -13.82 35.44 17.94
CA ILE A 506 -14.62 34.24 18.31
C ILE A 506 -13.87 33.44 19.36
N ILE A 507 -12.60 33.10 19.12
CA ILE A 507 -11.78 32.33 20.07
C ILE A 507 -11.58 33.11 21.38
N ALA A 508 -11.38 34.44 21.30
CA ALA A 508 -11.29 35.26 22.50
C ALA A 508 -12.60 35.22 23.31
N ASN A 509 -13.76 35.25 22.65
CA ASN A 509 -15.06 35.10 23.29
C ASN A 509 -15.27 33.70 23.88
N ASP A 510 -14.83 32.63 23.19
CA ASP A 510 -14.93 31.24 23.66
C ASP A 510 -14.15 31.03 24.96
N VAL A 511 -12.96 31.65 25.06
CA VAL A 511 -12.15 31.66 26.29
C VAL A 511 -12.78 32.54 27.37
N SER A 512 -13.22 33.75 27.01
CA SER A 512 -13.85 34.69 27.94
C SER A 512 -15.16 34.13 28.53
N ALA A 513 -15.90 33.33 27.77
CA ALA A 513 -17.10 32.67 28.25
C ALA A 513 -16.81 31.77 29.45
N LEU A 514 -15.68 31.05 29.45
CA LEU A 514 -15.25 30.16 30.52
C LEU A 514 -14.53 30.89 31.66
N VAL A 515 -13.77 31.94 31.35
CA VAL A 515 -12.94 32.64 32.34
C VAL A 515 -13.72 33.74 33.07
N ASP A 516 -14.58 34.47 32.35
CA ASP A 516 -15.21 35.72 32.80
C ASP A 516 -16.76 35.66 32.76
N ALA A 517 -17.36 34.55 32.33
CA ALA A 517 -18.81 34.38 32.09
C ALA A 517 -19.41 35.45 31.15
N SER A 518 -18.60 35.96 30.22
CA SER A 518 -18.92 37.09 29.35
C SER A 518 -18.16 37.00 28.03
N THR A 519 -18.52 37.83 27.04
CA THR A 519 -17.67 38.03 25.85
C THR A 519 -16.38 38.74 26.23
N ALA A 520 -15.32 38.62 25.42
CA ALA A 520 -14.08 39.34 25.68
C ALA A 520 -14.29 40.86 25.51
N ASP A 521 -13.50 41.66 26.23
CA ASP A 521 -13.40 43.10 25.93
C ASP A 521 -12.70 43.28 24.59
N TYR A 522 -13.28 44.06 23.69
CA TYR A 522 -12.71 44.36 22.38
C TYR A 522 -12.11 45.75 22.38
N VAL A 523 -10.82 45.85 22.03
CA VAL A 523 -10.07 47.10 21.96
C VAL A 523 -9.49 47.25 20.55
N PHE A 524 -9.89 48.29 19.83
CA PHE A 524 -9.35 48.62 18.51
C PHE A 524 -8.48 49.87 18.58
N ILE A 525 -7.23 49.72 18.15
CA ILE A 525 -6.17 50.74 18.17
C ILE A 525 -5.88 51.13 16.73
N SER A 526 -6.24 52.37 16.36
CA SER A 526 -6.26 52.79 14.95
C SER A 526 -4.96 53.46 14.48
N SER A 527 -4.09 53.92 15.39
CA SER A 527 -2.95 54.76 14.99
C SER A 527 -1.64 54.55 15.77
N ILE A 528 -0.52 54.87 15.10
CA ILE A 528 0.87 54.77 15.62
C ILE A 528 1.18 55.80 16.73
N GLN A 529 0.32 56.82 16.91
CA GLN A 529 0.55 57.95 17.84
C GLN A 529 -0.18 57.85 19.18
N GLU A 530 -0.74 56.70 19.52
CA GLU A 530 -1.47 56.52 20.77
C GLU A 530 -0.54 56.40 21.99
N ASP A 531 -0.95 56.98 23.12
CA ASP A 531 -0.19 56.92 24.37
C ASP A 531 -0.26 55.50 24.92
N LEU A 532 0.89 54.81 24.90
CA LEU A 532 1.02 53.46 25.45
C LEU A 532 0.56 53.37 26.90
N SER A 533 0.76 54.41 27.71
CA SER A 533 0.35 54.42 29.11
C SER A 533 -1.18 54.43 29.25
N GLU A 534 -1.87 55.16 28.37
CA GLU A 534 -3.33 55.23 28.34
C GLU A 534 -3.92 53.87 27.92
N ILE A 535 -3.36 53.25 26.88
CA ILE A 535 -3.76 51.90 26.43
C ILE A 535 -3.56 50.87 27.54
N ILE A 536 -2.40 50.86 28.20
CA ILE A 536 -2.09 49.91 29.27
C ILE A 536 -3.06 50.09 30.46
N ASN A 537 -3.31 51.33 30.88
CA ASN A 537 -4.22 51.61 31.98
C ASN A 537 -5.63 51.14 31.64
N LEU A 538 -6.09 51.44 30.44
CA LEU A 538 -7.41 51.04 29.95
C LEU A 538 -7.58 49.52 29.90
N ILE A 539 -6.59 48.79 29.40
CA ILE A 539 -6.62 47.32 29.40
C ILE A 539 -6.62 46.77 30.83
N ASN A 540 -5.80 47.33 31.72
CA ASN A 540 -5.71 46.88 33.12
C ASN A 540 -6.94 47.24 33.96
N GLU A 541 -7.64 48.33 33.63
CA GLU A 541 -8.88 48.79 34.27
C GLU A 541 -10.10 47.97 33.84
N SER A 542 -10.03 47.25 32.72
CA SER A 542 -11.07 46.29 32.32
C SER A 542 -11.36 45.29 33.45
N GLU A 543 -12.64 45.00 33.68
CA GLU A 543 -13.05 43.97 34.63
C GLU A 543 -12.75 42.56 34.10
N MET A 544 -12.75 42.37 32.78
CA MET A 544 -12.57 41.06 32.13
C MET A 544 -11.10 40.67 32.09
N LYS A 545 -10.77 39.41 32.38
CA LYS A 545 -9.41 38.89 32.20
C LYS A 545 -9.08 38.78 30.71
N THR A 546 -10.05 38.44 29.87
CA THR A 546 -9.83 38.21 28.44
C THR A 546 -10.07 39.47 27.61
N VAL A 547 -9.07 39.86 26.82
CA VAL A 547 -9.10 41.07 25.98
C VAL A 547 -8.64 40.75 24.57
N TYR A 548 -9.47 41.08 23.59
CA TYR A 548 -9.15 41.03 22.17
C TYR A 548 -8.71 42.41 21.68
N ILE A 549 -7.55 42.49 21.04
CA ILE A 549 -6.89 43.72 20.61
C ILE A 549 -6.68 43.67 19.11
N ASP A 550 -7.29 44.61 18.40
CA ASP A 550 -7.22 44.73 16.95
C ASP A 550 -6.44 46.01 16.55
N GLY A 551 -5.82 45.97 15.37
CA GLY A 551 -5.11 47.08 14.74
C GLY A 551 -3.62 47.18 15.09
N VAL A 552 -3.17 46.67 16.25
CA VAL A 552 -1.77 46.80 16.71
C VAL A 552 -0.78 46.05 15.81
N VAL A 553 -1.07 44.78 15.51
CA VAL A 553 -0.21 43.92 14.67
C VAL A 553 -0.24 44.40 13.23
N ASN A 554 -1.42 44.73 12.73
CA ASN A 554 -1.63 45.29 11.39
C ASN A 554 -0.91 46.62 11.15
N ALA A 555 -0.76 47.45 12.19
CA ALA A 555 -0.03 48.72 12.12
C ALA A 555 1.50 48.56 12.28
N PHE A 556 2.03 47.33 12.37
CA PHE A 556 3.45 47.03 12.63
C PHE A 556 4.01 47.71 13.88
N ASN A 557 3.18 47.98 14.90
CA ASN A 557 3.60 48.72 16.08
C ASN A 557 4.11 47.79 17.19
N GLU A 558 5.32 47.25 17.00
CA GLU A 558 5.95 46.36 17.98
C GLU A 558 6.16 46.99 19.36
N SER A 559 6.35 48.32 19.41
CA SER A 559 6.55 49.03 20.67
C SER A 559 5.30 49.00 21.54
N ILE A 560 4.13 49.24 20.93
CA ILE A 560 2.84 49.12 21.63
C ILE A 560 2.55 47.66 21.97
N PHE A 561 2.72 46.74 21.02
CA PHE A 561 2.51 45.31 21.24
C PHE A 561 3.31 44.77 22.44
N ILE A 562 4.63 45.00 22.45
CA ILE A 562 5.53 44.58 23.53
C ILE A 562 5.18 45.30 24.83
N GLY A 563 4.81 46.59 24.74
CA GLY A 563 4.39 47.39 25.88
C GLY A 563 3.15 46.81 26.57
N ILE A 564 2.12 46.45 25.81
CA ILE A 564 0.91 45.80 26.33
C ILE A 564 1.26 44.46 26.97
N CYS A 565 1.98 43.58 26.25
CA CYS A 565 2.33 42.24 26.76
C CYS A 565 3.16 42.28 28.05
N LYS A 566 4.01 43.30 28.23
CA LYS A 566 4.84 43.44 29.45
C LYS A 566 4.07 43.95 30.67
N ASN A 567 3.08 44.82 30.45
CA ASN A 567 2.44 45.59 31.51
C ASN A 567 1.02 45.13 31.84
N CYS A 568 0.40 44.31 30.99
CA CYS A 568 -0.94 43.75 31.19
C CYS A 568 -0.89 42.25 31.55
N LYS A 569 -0.02 41.86 32.49
CA LYS A 569 0.28 40.44 32.79
C LYS A 569 -0.88 39.63 33.40
N ASN A 570 -1.87 40.30 33.98
CA ASN A 570 -3.04 39.63 34.57
C ASN A 570 -4.17 39.45 33.55
N LYS A 571 -3.89 39.66 32.26
CA LYS A 571 -4.87 39.60 31.16
C LYS A 571 -4.49 38.50 30.17
N HIS A 572 -5.50 37.82 29.64
CA HIS A 572 -5.38 36.93 28.50
C HIS A 572 -5.53 37.75 27.23
N LEU A 573 -4.40 37.97 26.55
CA LEU A 573 -4.31 38.91 25.44
C LEU A 573 -4.39 38.16 24.10
N PHE A 574 -5.36 38.55 23.29
CA PHE A 574 -5.53 38.09 21.92
C PHE A 574 -5.30 39.26 20.98
N PHE A 575 -4.50 39.05 19.93
CA PHE A 575 -4.19 40.06 18.93
C PHE A 575 -4.64 39.61 17.56
N GLY A 576 -5.41 40.47 16.91
CA GLY A 576 -5.81 40.29 15.54
C GLY A 576 -4.70 40.65 14.53
N SER A 577 -4.54 39.82 13.50
CA SER A 577 -3.70 40.06 12.32
C SER A 577 -4.49 39.80 11.04
N GLY A 578 -4.39 40.68 10.06
CA GLY A 578 -5.14 40.57 8.81
C GLY A 578 -4.62 39.46 7.88
N THR A 579 -3.34 39.11 7.98
CA THR A 579 -2.74 37.96 7.27
C THR A 579 -1.55 37.39 8.04
N LYS A 580 -1.17 36.14 7.74
CA LYS A 580 0.06 35.51 8.24
C LYS A 580 1.34 36.23 7.82
N ASP A 581 1.32 36.92 6.67
CA ASP A 581 2.49 37.63 6.14
C ASP A 581 2.83 38.87 6.96
N ILE A 582 1.84 39.54 7.55
CA ILE A 582 2.04 40.68 8.45
C ILE A 582 2.87 40.24 9.67
N VAL A 583 2.55 39.08 10.24
CA VAL A 583 3.29 38.53 11.39
C VAL A 583 4.74 38.18 11.02
N ASN A 584 4.97 37.67 9.81
CA ASN A 584 6.32 37.36 9.30
C ASN A 584 7.19 38.62 9.07
N MET A 585 6.58 39.79 8.87
CA MET A 585 7.32 41.05 8.68
C MET A 585 7.77 41.68 10.00
N LEU A 586 7.19 41.27 11.14
CA LEU A 586 7.59 41.74 12.46
C LEU A 586 8.94 41.16 12.88
N SER A 587 9.61 41.82 13.82
CA SER A 587 10.86 41.35 14.37
C SER A 587 10.66 40.08 15.21
N LYS A 588 11.67 39.20 15.23
CA LYS A 588 11.65 37.98 16.05
C LYS A 588 11.45 38.22 17.56
N ASN A 589 11.53 39.47 18.01
CA ASN A 589 11.32 39.81 19.41
C ASN A 589 9.86 39.60 19.87
N ILE A 590 8.89 39.62 18.94
CA ILE A 590 7.47 39.39 19.28
C ILE A 590 7.24 38.00 19.89
N TRP A 591 8.00 36.99 19.45
CA TRP A 591 7.88 35.60 19.90
C TRP A 591 8.30 35.39 21.37
N ASN A 592 8.98 36.37 21.97
CA ASN A 592 9.23 36.37 23.41
C ASN A 592 7.95 36.63 24.23
N TYR A 593 6.89 37.13 23.59
CA TYR A 593 5.66 37.57 24.27
C TYR A 593 4.41 36.86 23.76
N ALA A 594 4.43 36.34 22.54
CA ALA A 594 3.26 35.72 21.94
C ALA A 594 3.59 34.49 21.10
N ILE A 595 2.54 33.73 20.79
CA ILE A 595 2.53 32.69 19.77
C ILE A 595 1.56 33.06 18.65
N TYR A 596 1.77 32.52 17.46
CA TYR A 596 0.78 32.58 16.38
C TYR A 596 -0.08 31.32 16.40
N LEU A 597 -1.39 31.48 16.29
CA LEU A 597 -2.36 30.39 16.17
C LEU A 597 -3.01 30.46 14.78
N GLU A 598 -2.78 29.44 13.96
CA GLU A 598 -3.42 29.31 12.65
C GLU A 598 -4.84 28.79 12.83
N THR A 599 -5.83 29.56 12.39
CA THR A 599 -7.25 29.30 12.64
C THR A 599 -8.09 29.30 11.36
N GLU A 600 -7.64 29.93 10.28
CA GLU A 600 -8.44 30.10 9.06
C GLU A 600 -8.72 28.76 8.38
N ASN A 601 -7.75 27.85 8.40
CA ASN A 601 -7.85 26.51 7.82
C ASN A 601 -8.72 25.55 8.64
N TYR A 602 -9.21 25.98 9.80
CA TYR A 602 -10.01 25.15 10.71
C TYR A 602 -11.47 25.60 10.79
N VAL A 603 -11.87 26.68 10.13
CA VAL A 603 -13.24 27.22 10.24
C VAL A 603 -14.28 26.22 9.71
N CYS A 604 -15.30 25.92 10.51
CA CYS A 604 -16.41 25.03 10.16
C CYS A 604 -17.75 25.78 10.06
N VAL A 605 -18.82 25.08 9.64
CA VAL A 605 -20.17 25.66 9.60
C VAL A 605 -20.72 25.73 11.03
N PRO A 606 -21.17 26.90 11.52
CA PRO A 606 -21.47 27.04 12.94
C PRO A 606 -22.59 26.13 13.44
N THR A 607 -22.34 25.41 14.54
CA THR A 607 -23.37 24.63 15.24
C THR A 607 -24.08 25.55 16.25
N LYS A 608 -25.42 25.52 16.28
CA LYS A 608 -26.23 26.41 17.16
C LYS A 608 -26.31 25.88 18.58
N GLU A 609 -25.18 25.60 19.20
CA GLU A 609 -25.11 25.24 20.61
C GLU A 609 -24.84 26.49 21.47
N ASN A 610 -25.28 26.47 22.72
CA ASN A 610 -24.96 27.56 23.64
C ASN A 610 -23.53 27.39 24.12
N LEU A 611 -22.76 28.47 24.21
CA LEU A 611 -21.44 28.44 24.83
C LEU A 611 -21.53 27.93 26.26
N ARG A 612 -20.59 27.05 26.63
CA ARG A 612 -20.22 26.77 28.01
C ARG A 612 -19.71 28.06 28.62
N ILE A 613 -20.22 28.35 29.81
CA ILE A 613 -19.85 29.54 30.57
C ILE A 613 -19.36 29.15 31.94
N GLY A 614 -18.36 29.86 32.43
CA GLY A 614 -17.73 29.63 33.72
C GLY A 614 -17.10 30.91 34.26
N ASN A 615 -16.54 30.80 35.45
CA ASN A 615 -15.72 31.85 36.05
C ASN A 615 -14.43 31.23 36.56
N TYR A 616 -13.76 30.50 35.67
CA TYR A 616 -12.59 29.70 36.01
C TYR A 616 -11.34 30.57 36.08
N ASP A 617 -10.49 30.29 37.06
CA ASP A 617 -9.18 30.93 37.16
C ASP A 617 -8.11 29.98 36.63
N LEU A 618 -7.65 30.22 35.40
CA LEU A 618 -6.62 29.41 34.74
C LEU A 618 -5.34 29.26 35.58
N LEU A 619 -5.04 30.22 36.47
CA LEU A 619 -3.89 30.17 37.38
C LEU A 619 -4.08 29.20 38.57
N GLN A 620 -5.32 28.85 38.90
CA GLN A 620 -5.64 27.88 39.96
C GLN A 620 -5.69 26.45 39.45
N ILE A 621 -5.76 26.27 38.12
CA ILE A 621 -5.70 24.97 37.47
C ILE A 621 -4.24 24.51 37.45
N ASN A 622 -3.95 23.41 38.15
CA ASN A 622 -2.59 23.02 38.53
C ASN A 622 -1.77 22.43 37.36
N ILE A 623 -1.26 23.27 36.45
CA ILE A 623 -0.23 22.88 35.47
C ILE A 623 1.15 23.14 36.08
N GLN A 624 1.62 22.23 36.93
CA GLN A 624 3.04 22.21 37.27
C GLN A 624 3.79 21.41 36.22
N SER A 625 4.41 22.13 35.29
CA SER A 625 5.39 21.53 34.37
C SER A 625 6.59 21.02 35.17
N GLU A 626 6.76 19.70 35.27
CA GLU A 626 7.94 19.12 35.91
C GLU A 626 9.21 19.57 35.17
N GLU A 627 10.24 20.03 35.90
CA GLU A 627 11.50 20.47 35.30
C GLU A 627 12.11 19.44 34.35
N LYS A 628 11.89 18.14 34.63
CA LYS A 628 12.35 17.03 33.79
C LYS A 628 11.67 17.01 32.41
N GLU A 629 10.38 17.28 32.35
CA GLU A 629 9.61 17.31 31.09
C GLU A 629 9.95 18.57 30.29
N VAL A 630 10.06 19.73 30.94
CA VAL A 630 10.53 20.96 30.26
C VAL A 630 11.93 20.74 29.69
N LEU A 631 12.83 20.08 30.42
CA LEU A 631 14.17 19.76 29.93
C LEU A 631 14.15 18.78 28.75
N LYS A 632 13.20 17.84 28.70
CA LYS A 632 12.98 16.92 27.57
C LYS A 632 12.62 17.73 26.31
N TYR A 633 11.64 18.61 26.37
CA TYR A 633 11.23 19.42 25.22
C TYR A 633 12.27 20.48 24.85
N TYR A 634 12.96 21.07 25.84
CA TYR A 634 14.04 22.01 25.57
C TYR A 634 15.20 21.35 24.83
N LYS A 635 15.51 20.06 25.06
CA LYS A 635 16.51 19.33 24.25
C LYS A 635 16.10 19.23 22.78
N GLN A 636 14.81 19.16 22.48
CA GLN A 636 14.29 19.21 21.11
C GLN A 636 14.42 20.62 20.54
N MET A 637 13.98 21.64 21.31
CA MET A 637 14.09 23.06 20.92
C MET A 637 15.54 23.52 20.73
N LYS A 638 16.49 22.89 21.45
CA LYS A 638 17.93 23.17 21.37
C LYS A 638 18.50 22.93 19.97
N LEU A 639 17.88 22.09 19.15
CA LEU A 639 18.27 21.92 17.75
C LEU A 639 18.03 23.22 16.96
N PHE A 640 16.85 23.82 17.09
CA PHE A 640 16.51 25.10 16.47
C PHE A 640 17.35 26.26 17.02
N VAL A 641 17.64 26.26 18.32
CA VAL A 641 18.54 27.24 18.95
C VAL A 641 19.96 27.14 18.38
N ARG A 642 20.49 25.92 18.20
CA ARG A 642 21.84 25.69 17.64
C ARG A 642 21.95 26.12 16.19
N GLN A 643 20.88 25.97 15.42
CA GLN A 643 20.82 26.41 14.02
C GLN A 643 20.58 27.92 13.87
N GLY A 644 20.48 28.66 14.98
CA GLY A 644 20.24 30.11 14.97
C GLY A 644 18.82 30.49 14.51
N LEU A 645 17.88 29.54 14.47
CA LEU A 645 16.50 29.80 14.03
C LEU A 645 15.70 30.53 15.12
N MET A 646 15.95 30.21 16.38
CA MET A 646 15.33 30.84 17.55
C MET A 646 16.37 31.19 18.62
N THR A 647 16.05 32.16 19.48
CA THR A 647 16.91 32.47 20.62
C THR A 647 16.78 31.42 21.71
N ASN A 648 17.76 31.35 22.62
CA ASN A 648 17.71 30.44 23.74
C ASN A 648 16.47 30.64 24.62
N LYS A 649 16.06 31.90 24.82
CA LYS A 649 14.86 32.25 25.58
C LYS A 649 13.60 31.70 24.90
N ILE A 650 13.44 31.96 23.61
CA ILE A 650 12.30 31.45 22.83
C ILE A 650 12.25 29.92 22.89
N GLY A 651 13.41 29.24 22.77
CA GLY A 651 13.46 27.79 22.89
C GLY A 651 13.06 27.25 24.27
N VAL A 652 13.33 27.99 25.35
CA VAL A 652 12.83 27.65 26.70
C VAL A 652 11.33 27.89 26.79
N ASP A 653 10.85 29.03 26.30
CA ASP A 653 9.43 29.39 26.32
C ASP A 653 8.58 28.35 25.54
N TYR A 654 9.01 27.92 24.36
CA TYR A 654 8.35 26.84 23.61
C TYR A 654 8.47 25.47 24.28
N ALA A 655 9.52 25.21 25.08
CA ALA A 655 9.59 23.98 25.86
C ALA A 655 8.58 23.95 27.00
N TYR A 656 8.30 25.10 27.63
CA TYR A 656 7.22 25.24 28.60
C TYR A 656 5.85 25.09 27.95
N LEU A 657 5.63 25.72 26.79
CA LEU A 657 4.41 25.55 26.00
C LEU A 657 4.16 24.07 25.67
N LEU A 658 5.19 23.36 25.19
CA LEU A 658 5.08 21.93 24.87
C LEU A 658 4.82 21.06 26.10
N SER A 659 5.44 21.40 27.23
CA SER A 659 5.19 20.71 28.50
C SER A 659 3.73 20.82 28.92
N SER A 660 3.16 22.04 28.90
CA SER A 660 1.73 22.26 29.18
C SER A 660 0.83 21.57 28.16
N TYR A 661 1.17 21.64 26.87
CA TYR A 661 0.40 21.04 25.79
C TYR A 661 0.30 19.52 25.92
N HIS A 662 1.43 18.86 26.21
CA HIS A 662 1.48 17.40 26.34
C HIS A 662 0.88 16.89 27.66
N GLN A 663 0.71 17.75 28.67
CA GLN A 663 -0.12 17.43 29.83
C GLN A 663 -1.60 17.32 29.47
N ILE A 664 -2.06 18.04 28.45
CA ILE A 664 -3.46 18.05 27.99
C ILE A 664 -3.74 16.91 26.99
N ILE A 665 -2.89 16.74 25.96
CA ILE A 665 -3.21 15.86 24.81
C ILE A 665 -2.85 14.37 24.99
N ALA A 666 -2.23 13.99 26.12
CA ALA A 666 -1.88 12.59 26.43
C ALA A 666 -1.23 11.83 25.24
N GLY A 667 -0.16 12.40 24.68
CA GLY A 667 0.62 11.80 23.59
C GLY A 667 1.87 12.60 23.25
N ASP A 668 2.90 11.98 22.68
CA ASP A 668 4.18 12.64 22.32
C ASP A 668 4.15 13.34 20.94
N ARG A 669 3.01 13.32 20.22
CA ARG A 669 2.86 13.99 18.92
C ARG A 669 2.34 15.41 19.09
N MET A 670 2.96 16.35 18.39
CA MET A 670 2.56 17.75 18.38
C MET A 670 1.44 17.95 17.36
N GLY A 671 0.34 18.57 17.77
CA GLY A 671 -0.73 18.97 16.86
C GLY A 671 -0.28 20.03 15.87
N ILE A 672 -1.02 20.11 14.76
CA ILE A 672 -0.66 20.99 13.64
C ILE A 672 -0.67 22.48 14.03
N PRO A 673 -1.62 23.00 14.84
CA PRO A 673 -1.63 24.41 15.22
C PRO A 673 -0.35 24.87 15.96
N LEU A 674 0.08 24.09 16.97
CA LEU A 674 1.29 24.40 17.74
C LEU A 674 2.56 24.24 16.89
N LEU A 675 2.61 23.22 16.04
CA LEU A 675 3.73 23.02 15.12
C LEU A 675 3.87 24.18 14.12
N TYR A 676 2.75 24.68 13.60
CA TYR A 676 2.73 25.83 12.71
C TYR A 676 3.21 27.11 13.40
N SER A 677 2.89 27.28 14.69
CA SER A 677 3.43 28.36 15.51
C SER A 677 4.96 28.32 15.61
N ILE A 678 5.54 27.15 15.89
CA ILE A 678 7.00 26.95 15.94
C ILE A 678 7.61 27.24 14.57
N TYR A 679 6.96 26.79 13.50
CA TYR A 679 7.41 27.03 12.13
C TYR A 679 7.48 28.53 11.80
N LEU A 680 6.44 29.31 12.10
CA LEU A 680 6.46 30.75 11.87
C LEU A 680 7.52 31.46 12.73
N CYS A 681 7.70 31.02 13.98
CA CYS A 681 8.74 31.58 14.85
C CYS A 681 10.16 31.36 14.28
N CYS A 682 10.39 30.20 13.65
CA CYS A 682 11.68 29.85 13.07
C CYS A 682 11.94 30.59 11.75
N LYS A 683 10.89 30.88 10.95
CA LYS A 683 10.99 31.50 9.62
C LYS A 683 11.67 32.86 9.75
N GLY A 684 12.76 33.05 9.00
CA GLY A 684 13.51 34.29 8.99
C GLY A 684 12.92 35.31 8.01
N ASN A 685 13.14 36.61 8.28
CA ASN A 685 12.72 37.68 7.37
C ASN A 685 13.51 37.68 6.04
N ASP A 686 14.67 37.01 6.00
CA ASP A 686 15.65 37.02 4.89
C ASP A 686 16.16 35.62 4.47
N SER A 687 15.50 34.52 4.85
CA SER A 687 16.00 33.19 4.50
C SER A 687 15.53 32.78 3.09
N ASP A 688 16.48 32.53 2.17
CA ASP A 688 16.25 31.70 0.98
C ASP A 688 15.49 30.43 1.43
N SER A 689 14.35 30.15 0.79
CA SER A 689 13.45 29.06 1.22
C SER A 689 14.19 27.73 1.38
N ASP A 690 15.21 27.52 0.56
CA ASP A 690 15.95 26.27 0.47
C ASP A 690 16.91 26.08 1.66
N GLU A 691 17.62 27.14 2.09
CA GLU A 691 18.51 27.08 3.27
C GLU A 691 17.71 26.93 4.57
N TYR A 692 16.52 27.53 4.61
CA TYR A 692 15.59 27.39 5.73
C TYR A 692 15.03 25.97 5.85
N GLU A 693 14.63 25.38 4.72
CA GLU A 693 14.13 24.01 4.67
C GLU A 693 15.20 22.97 5.04
N GLU A 694 16.45 23.16 4.61
CA GLU A 694 17.57 22.31 5.04
C GLU A 694 17.79 22.37 6.57
N LYS A 695 17.68 23.57 7.16
CA LYS A 695 17.80 23.74 8.61
C LYS A 695 16.64 23.08 9.37
N LEU A 696 15.40 23.15 8.87
CA LEU A 696 14.25 22.45 9.47
C LEU A 696 14.37 20.93 9.37
N LYS A 697 14.80 20.39 8.22
CA LYS A 697 15.07 18.95 8.04
C LYS A 697 16.16 18.47 9.02
N SER A 698 17.21 19.28 9.23
CA SER A 698 18.27 18.96 10.21
C SER A 698 17.78 18.90 11.66
N CYS A 699 16.62 19.51 11.96
CA CYS A 699 15.99 19.51 13.28
C CYS A 699 15.01 18.34 13.51
N LYS A 700 14.95 17.35 12.58
CA LYS A 700 14.12 16.14 12.67
C LYS A 700 12.60 16.39 12.69
N ILE A 701 12.13 17.46 12.07
CA ILE A 701 10.70 17.56 11.70
C ILE A 701 10.48 16.60 10.53
N ASN A 702 9.48 15.72 10.61
CA ASN A 702 9.21 14.75 9.53
C ASN A 702 8.87 15.47 8.22
N GLU A 703 9.29 14.92 7.09
CA GLU A 703 8.98 15.50 5.77
C GLU A 703 7.47 15.61 5.52
N SER A 704 6.67 14.67 6.03
CA SER A 704 5.21 14.72 5.97
C SER A 704 4.61 15.91 6.73
N ASP A 705 5.24 16.31 7.84
CA ASP A 705 4.77 17.42 8.66
C ASP A 705 5.18 18.74 8.01
N ILE A 706 6.38 18.82 7.43
CA ILE A 706 6.81 19.96 6.59
C ILE A 706 5.89 20.12 5.38
N GLU A 707 5.48 19.03 4.72
CA GLU A 707 4.60 19.06 3.57
C GLU A 707 3.15 19.46 3.93
N LYS A 708 2.65 19.05 5.10
CA LYS A 708 1.38 19.56 5.66
C LYS A 708 1.43 21.05 5.98
N LEU A 709 2.56 21.53 6.50
CA LEU A 709 2.80 22.97 6.75
C LEU A 709 2.91 23.78 5.44
N LYS A 710 3.27 23.16 4.31
CA LYS A 710 3.34 23.79 2.98
C LYS A 710 1.99 23.89 2.28
N ASN A 711 1.14 22.88 2.46
CA ASN A 711 -0.17 22.78 1.79
C ASN A 711 -1.30 23.53 2.52
N ARG A 712 -0.99 24.21 3.63
CA ARG A 712 -1.87 25.04 4.46
C ARG A 712 -1.30 26.46 4.56
#